data_AF-A0A842SWG3-F1
#
_entry.id   AF-A0A842SWG3-F1
#
_cell.length_a   1.000
_cell.length_b   1.000
_cell.length_c   1.000
_cell.angle_alpha   90.00
_cell.angle_beta   90.00
_cell.angle_gamma   90.00
#
_symmetry.space_group_name_H-M   'P 1'
#
loop_
_entity.id
_entity.type
_entity.pdbx_description
1 polymer ?
#
loop_
_entity_poly.entity_id
_entity_poly.type
_entity_poly.pdbx_seq_one_letter_code
_entity_poly.pdbx_strand_id
1 'polypeptide(L)'
;MSTIIKKSPWISFYNAGGCIPGDTMMIFRDGEILTAKEIVEDILGARDFTRLGKNEVLASEIEAKTLSWNCTSPKEGIIRTAYKLPSDGKLIEINTSTTRLRLTPDHKVLIDTENGPQWREAKDLARNDHLYSPRKLHVDDSRKAPCILEWLPGPFKAIFKDGIKERIKDRLKKRFGNLRKASDACGINYKRLTHSAEGLSVRELRSISERTGISLGWMSRMLIMTVKGTQRSGISIRDIDGELLYVLGLIASDGCISSNKGRRRSYRIRFDNNEGALISGFTRIMDKWAPGSRMKVERAGRVHRAHVCHYPFAYLATHMGLRGLSRREDLRGIFRLPESMIASFLAGFFDGDGSVVIDRGAGRDKPRISLEIAIKNYKTAKMTQLLLKRLGIISKVSASVNRSSFGTRTMHSVRITTPYDIRLFAEKVPVAHPKKKAKLKQVKGISNKSRQSTGKLYHAPLRCGSIIRQARKEADLSSESIFDPALLSMIENGKRVEKGTIERVCKNLEERTGRTERTKELRKLISLDAYLDPVKSIREIASKDGFVYNFNIAETHKYIPEGAFVVANCNGCTLEVFACFNPRYDVTRFGMELKSSAKHADVLVISGIVNRQNVKRLKKIYGQLPEPKRVVAVGACAVTGGLYQGSYSQVGPVDKVIPVDVYVPGCPPRPESIIDGIRKCLDAKRNR
;
A
#
# COMPACT_ATOMS: atom_id res chain seq x y z
N MET A 1 -37.66 17.23 -46.42
CA MET A 1 -36.55 16.72 -47.26
C MET A 1 -35.80 15.67 -46.45
N SER A 2 -35.66 14.49 -47.02
CA SER A 2 -35.62 13.16 -46.37
C SER A 2 -34.39 12.83 -45.52
N THR A 3 -34.68 12.44 -44.28
CA THR A 3 -33.87 11.67 -43.33
C THR A 3 -33.55 10.26 -43.87
N ILE A 4 -32.28 9.94 -44.12
CA ILE A 4 -31.73 8.57 -44.03
C ILE A 4 -30.31 8.66 -43.47
N ILE A 5 -30.19 8.48 -42.15
CA ILE A 5 -28.93 8.36 -41.42
C ILE A 5 -28.55 6.87 -41.42
N LYS A 6 -27.55 6.48 -42.21
CA LYS A 6 -27.02 5.10 -42.21
C LYS A 6 -25.75 5.02 -41.35
N LYS A 7 -25.94 4.47 -40.14
CA LYS A 7 -25.07 3.62 -39.31
C LYS A 7 -23.54 3.78 -39.48
N SER A 8 -22.89 4.39 -38.48
CA SER A 8 -21.46 4.74 -38.52
C SER A 8 -20.66 4.39 -37.24
N PRO A 9 -19.53 3.64 -37.32
CA PRO A 9 -18.76 3.14 -36.16
C PRO A 9 -17.39 3.74 -35.81
N TRP A 10 -16.82 3.34 -34.64
CA TRP A 10 -15.60 3.88 -33.97
C TRP A 10 -14.56 2.81 -33.57
N ILE A 11 -13.24 3.07 -33.58
CA ILE A 11 -12.17 2.24 -32.93
C ILE A 11 -11.33 3.03 -31.92
N SER A 12 -10.99 2.40 -30.78
CA SER A 12 -9.95 2.83 -29.84
C SER A 12 -8.81 1.80 -29.72
N PHE A 13 -7.57 2.28 -29.64
CA PHE A 13 -6.39 1.45 -29.33
C PHE A 13 -6.31 1.15 -27.83
N TYR A 14 -6.64 -0.08 -27.46
CA TYR A 14 -6.39 -0.63 -26.13
C TYR A 14 -4.95 -1.10 -26.01
N ASN A 15 -4.17 -0.45 -25.17
CA ASN A 15 -2.96 -1.05 -24.61
C ASN A 15 -3.09 -1.01 -23.09
N ALA A 16 -3.98 -1.84 -22.54
CA ALA A 16 -4.04 -2.12 -21.11
C ALA A 16 -2.83 -2.97 -20.69
N GLY A 17 -1.62 -2.44 -20.88
CA GLY A 17 -0.38 -3.16 -20.67
C GLY A 17 -0.01 -3.31 -19.19
N GLY A 18 -0.28 -4.43 -18.54
CA GLY A 18 0.13 -4.66 -17.15
C GLY A 18 -0.98 -4.65 -16.11
N CYS A 19 -1.27 -5.83 -15.55
CA CYS A 19 -2.26 -6.08 -14.52
C CYS A 19 -1.68 -6.90 -13.35
N ILE A 20 -2.38 -6.91 -12.22
CA ILE A 20 -2.00 -7.62 -10.99
C ILE A 20 -3.06 -8.67 -10.63
N PRO A 21 -2.70 -9.77 -9.95
CA PRO A 21 -3.68 -10.75 -9.50
C PRO A 21 -4.58 -10.17 -8.40
N GLY A 22 -5.76 -10.77 -8.24
CA GLY A 22 -6.79 -10.28 -7.32
C GLY A 22 -6.38 -10.26 -5.86
N ASP A 23 -5.47 -11.15 -5.45
CA ASP A 23 -4.99 -11.27 -4.07
C ASP A 23 -3.82 -10.32 -3.74
N THR A 24 -3.37 -9.49 -4.69
CA THR A 24 -2.35 -8.46 -4.45
C THR A 24 -2.84 -7.41 -3.47
N MET A 25 -2.07 -7.17 -2.40
CA MET A 25 -2.39 -6.14 -1.40
C MET A 25 -2.06 -4.74 -1.91
N MET A 26 -3.06 -3.86 -1.84
CA MET A 26 -3.01 -2.44 -2.13
C MET A 26 -3.04 -1.66 -0.82
N ILE A 27 -2.21 -0.63 -0.72
CA ILE A 27 -2.02 0.16 0.51
C ILE A 27 -2.54 1.56 0.26
N PHE A 28 -3.50 1.99 1.08
CA PHE A 28 -4.11 3.31 1.01
C PHE A 28 -3.39 4.31 1.91
N ARG A 29 -3.56 5.60 1.59
CA ARG A 29 -2.94 6.72 2.30
C ARG A 29 -3.40 6.84 3.75
N ASP A 30 -4.56 6.31 4.06
CA ASP A 30 -5.15 6.33 5.37
C ASP A 30 -4.79 5.07 6.19
N GLY A 31 -3.97 4.18 5.62
CA GLY A 31 -3.48 2.95 6.23
C GLY A 31 -4.39 1.74 5.98
N GLU A 32 -5.51 1.90 5.28
CA GLU A 32 -6.30 0.76 4.85
C GLU A 32 -5.49 -0.13 3.90
N ILE A 33 -5.69 -1.45 4.02
CA ILE A 33 -5.12 -2.44 3.13
C ILE A 33 -6.26 -3.31 2.64
N LEU A 34 -6.47 -3.30 1.34
CA LEU A 34 -7.42 -4.16 0.63
C LEU A 34 -6.68 -4.90 -0.46
N THR A 35 -7.19 -6.04 -0.86
CA THR A 35 -6.72 -6.74 -2.06
C THR A 35 -7.28 -6.07 -3.31
N ALA A 36 -6.60 -6.24 -4.45
CA ALA A 36 -7.06 -5.69 -5.72
C ALA A 36 -8.51 -6.12 -6.06
N LYS A 37 -8.85 -7.37 -5.73
CA LYS A 37 -10.20 -7.92 -5.86
C LYS A 37 -11.20 -7.26 -4.91
N GLU A 38 -10.87 -7.15 -3.61
CA GLU A 38 -11.75 -6.48 -2.61
C GLU A 38 -12.08 -5.06 -3.07
N ILE A 39 -11.11 -4.29 -3.58
CA ILE A 39 -11.36 -2.92 -4.05
C ILE A 39 -12.41 -2.90 -5.15
N VAL A 40 -12.26 -3.73 -6.17
CA VAL A 40 -13.22 -3.75 -7.29
C VAL A 40 -14.58 -4.27 -6.82
N GLU A 41 -14.62 -5.38 -6.08
CA GLU A 41 -15.87 -6.00 -5.65
C GLU A 41 -16.67 -5.13 -4.66
N ASP A 42 -16.00 -4.43 -3.74
CA ASP A 42 -16.66 -3.47 -2.85
C ASP A 42 -17.32 -2.33 -3.64
N ILE A 43 -16.69 -1.88 -4.73
CA ILE A 43 -17.27 -0.85 -5.60
C ILE A 43 -18.44 -1.42 -6.44
N LEU A 44 -18.30 -2.65 -6.95
CA LEU A 44 -19.38 -3.34 -7.68
C LEU A 44 -20.62 -3.56 -6.81
N GLY A 45 -20.46 -3.72 -5.50
CA GLY A 45 -21.56 -3.83 -4.56
C GLY A 45 -22.24 -2.51 -4.20
N ALA A 46 -21.62 -1.35 -4.52
CA ALA A 46 -22.03 -0.04 -4.03
C ALA A 46 -22.39 0.99 -5.13
N ARG A 47 -22.08 0.75 -6.42
CA ARG A 47 -22.20 1.75 -7.50
C ARG A 47 -22.51 1.15 -8.88
N ASP A 48 -22.88 2.02 -9.83
CA ASP A 48 -22.95 1.73 -11.26
C ASP A 48 -21.59 1.29 -11.81
N PHE A 49 -21.54 0.15 -12.49
CA PHE A 49 -20.35 -0.35 -13.18
C PHE A 49 -20.66 -0.59 -14.66
N THR A 50 -19.65 -0.45 -15.51
CA THR A 50 -19.81 -0.72 -16.94
C THR A 50 -19.25 -2.09 -17.27
N ARG A 51 -20.06 -2.94 -17.91
CA ARG A 51 -19.57 -4.17 -18.53
C ARG A 51 -18.97 -3.82 -19.89
N LEU A 52 -17.66 -4.00 -20.04
CA LEU A 52 -16.96 -3.79 -21.31
C LEU A 52 -17.05 -5.03 -22.23
N GLY A 53 -17.45 -6.17 -21.67
CA GLY A 53 -17.66 -7.44 -22.37
C GLY A 53 -18.32 -8.48 -21.46
N LYS A 54 -18.36 -9.77 -21.89
CA LYS A 54 -18.99 -10.85 -21.10
C LYS A 54 -18.42 -10.98 -19.68
N ASN A 55 -17.13 -10.69 -19.49
CA ASN A 55 -16.39 -10.90 -18.24
C ASN A 55 -15.47 -9.73 -17.86
N GLU A 56 -15.62 -8.58 -18.52
CA GLU A 56 -14.79 -7.39 -18.28
C GLU A 56 -15.62 -6.33 -17.58
N VAL A 57 -15.09 -5.83 -16.46
CA VAL A 57 -15.80 -4.87 -15.62
C VAL A 57 -14.92 -3.66 -15.35
N LEU A 58 -15.53 -2.49 -15.55
CA LEU A 58 -14.97 -1.19 -15.22
C LEU A 58 -15.76 -0.56 -14.08
N ALA A 59 -15.03 -0.20 -13.03
CA ALA A 59 -15.50 0.67 -11.96
C ALA A 59 -14.89 2.07 -12.14
N SER A 60 -15.74 3.10 -12.19
CA SER A 60 -15.34 4.50 -12.40
C SER A 60 -15.70 5.41 -11.21
N GLU A 61 -15.21 6.66 -11.24
CA GLU A 61 -15.42 7.67 -10.20
C GLU A 61 -14.95 7.24 -8.80
N ILE A 62 -13.94 6.36 -8.76
CA ILE A 62 -13.26 6.00 -7.52
C ILE A 62 -12.52 7.26 -7.06
N GLU A 63 -12.58 7.56 -5.76
CA GLU A 63 -11.86 8.68 -5.15
C GLU A 63 -11.00 8.20 -3.97
N ALA A 64 -10.48 6.98 -4.09
CA ALA A 64 -9.69 6.34 -3.05
C ALA A 64 -8.21 6.75 -3.18
N LYS A 65 -7.61 7.17 -2.07
CA LYS A 65 -6.24 7.69 -2.01
C LYS A 65 -5.24 6.56 -1.74
N THR A 66 -4.41 6.22 -2.73
CA THR A 66 -3.37 5.19 -2.64
C THR A 66 -1.98 5.78 -2.46
N LEU A 67 -1.03 4.97 -1.99
CA LEU A 67 0.38 5.32 -2.03
C LEU A 67 0.89 5.39 -3.47
N SER A 68 1.59 6.46 -3.81
CA SER A 68 2.19 6.70 -5.12
C SER A 68 3.56 7.39 -5.01
N TRP A 69 4.14 7.77 -6.15
CA TRP A 69 5.52 8.22 -6.29
C TRP A 69 5.71 9.11 -7.53
N ASN A 70 6.52 10.17 -7.46
CA ASN A 70 6.84 11.05 -8.61
C ASN A 70 8.31 10.95 -9.07
N CYS A 71 8.89 9.76 -8.94
CA CYS A 71 10.30 9.43 -9.22
C CYS A 71 11.30 9.92 -8.16
N THR A 72 11.09 11.07 -7.50
CA THR A 72 12.00 11.59 -6.48
C THR A 72 11.47 11.48 -5.05
N SER A 73 10.15 11.58 -4.87
CA SER A 73 9.52 11.54 -3.55
C SER A 73 8.19 10.77 -3.53
N PRO A 74 7.77 10.33 -2.34
CA PRO A 74 6.44 9.80 -2.12
C PRO A 74 5.37 10.82 -2.51
N LYS A 75 4.30 10.34 -3.13
CA LYS A 75 3.13 11.15 -3.47
C LYS A 75 1.85 10.41 -3.12
N GLU A 76 0.77 11.17 -3.02
CA GLU A 76 -0.58 10.62 -3.00
C GLU A 76 -1.02 10.34 -4.44
N GLY A 77 -1.59 9.17 -4.67
CA GLY A 77 -2.26 8.84 -5.92
C GLY A 77 -3.76 8.72 -5.68
N ILE A 78 -4.58 9.15 -6.62
CA ILE A 78 -6.04 8.97 -6.56
C ILE A 78 -6.41 7.87 -7.54
N ILE A 79 -6.91 6.75 -7.05
CA ILE A 79 -7.50 5.71 -7.90
C ILE A 79 -8.77 6.31 -8.49
N ARG A 80 -8.82 6.54 -9.81
CA ARG A 80 -10.00 7.05 -10.51
C ARG A 80 -10.86 5.94 -11.08
N THR A 81 -10.22 4.91 -11.59
CA THR A 81 -10.89 3.74 -12.15
C THR A 81 -10.17 2.45 -11.77
N ALA A 82 -10.92 1.37 -11.74
CA ALA A 82 -10.42 0.03 -11.48
C ALA A 82 -11.02 -0.95 -12.48
N TYR A 83 -10.23 -1.96 -12.83
CA TYR A 83 -10.57 -2.93 -13.87
C TYR A 83 -10.54 -4.34 -13.30
N LYS A 84 -11.46 -5.16 -13.76
CA LYS A 84 -11.42 -6.62 -13.65
C LYS A 84 -11.47 -7.18 -15.07
N LEU A 85 -10.40 -7.82 -15.49
CA LEU A 85 -10.20 -8.35 -16.83
C LEU A 85 -10.01 -9.86 -16.76
N PRO A 86 -10.48 -10.64 -17.75
CA PRO A 86 -10.10 -12.04 -17.89
C PRO A 86 -8.58 -12.20 -17.92
N SER A 87 -8.08 -13.24 -17.26
CA SER A 87 -6.67 -13.56 -17.25
C SER A 87 -6.34 -14.51 -18.40
N ASP A 88 -5.25 -14.23 -19.13
CA ASP A 88 -4.66 -15.17 -20.12
C ASP A 88 -3.96 -16.38 -19.47
N GLY A 89 -4.20 -16.62 -18.18
CA GLY A 89 -3.63 -17.72 -17.41
C GLY A 89 -2.18 -17.53 -16.97
N LYS A 90 -1.44 -16.55 -17.53
CA LYS A 90 0.00 -16.36 -17.27
C LYS A 90 0.32 -15.17 -16.38
N LEU A 91 1.14 -15.38 -15.37
CA LEU A 91 1.72 -14.35 -14.51
C LEU A 91 3.23 -14.57 -14.36
N ILE A 92 3.98 -13.49 -14.16
CA ILE A 92 5.39 -13.52 -13.79
C ILE A 92 5.51 -13.24 -12.29
N GLU A 93 6.05 -14.21 -11.55
CA GLU A 93 6.46 -14.06 -10.15
C GLU A 93 7.92 -13.58 -10.07
N ILE A 94 8.11 -12.35 -9.61
CA ILE A 94 9.42 -11.74 -9.39
C ILE A 94 9.72 -11.82 -7.89
N ASN A 95 10.74 -12.59 -7.51
CA ASN A 95 11.24 -12.62 -6.14
C ASN A 95 12.54 -11.81 -6.07
N THR A 96 12.50 -10.70 -5.34
CA THR A 96 13.68 -9.89 -5.01
C THR A 96 14.29 -10.33 -3.68
N SER A 97 15.25 -9.56 -3.13
CA SER A 97 15.81 -9.87 -1.82
C SER A 97 14.83 -9.60 -0.68
N THR A 98 13.83 -8.75 -0.88
CA THR A 98 12.89 -8.35 0.18
C THR A 98 11.43 -8.61 -0.18
N THR A 99 11.09 -8.61 -1.47
CA THR A 99 9.70 -8.55 -1.93
C THR A 99 9.44 -9.68 -2.93
N ARG A 100 8.19 -10.15 -2.94
CA ARG A 100 7.64 -11.02 -3.98
C ARG A 100 6.57 -10.21 -4.68
N LEU A 101 6.61 -10.16 -6.01
CA LEU A 101 5.60 -9.51 -6.86
C LEU A 101 5.07 -10.53 -7.84
N ARG A 102 3.79 -10.44 -8.16
CA ARG A 102 3.13 -11.23 -9.20
C ARG A 102 2.42 -10.28 -10.14
N LEU A 103 2.80 -10.29 -11.41
CA LEU A 103 2.32 -9.33 -12.40
C LEU A 103 2.04 -10.05 -13.72
N THR A 104 1.24 -9.49 -14.61
CA THR A 104 1.18 -9.99 -15.99
C THR A 104 2.52 -9.74 -16.71
N PRO A 105 2.85 -10.53 -17.75
CA PRO A 105 4.15 -10.44 -18.45
C PRO A 105 4.53 -9.04 -18.96
N ASP A 106 3.54 -8.27 -19.40
CA ASP A 106 3.64 -6.92 -19.95
C ASP A 106 3.66 -5.81 -18.87
N HIS A 107 3.46 -6.16 -17.59
CA HIS A 107 3.44 -5.16 -16.52
C HIS A 107 4.84 -4.61 -16.28
N LYS A 108 4.95 -3.28 -16.22
CA LYS A 108 6.23 -2.60 -16.02
C LYS A 108 6.58 -2.40 -14.55
N VAL A 109 7.85 -2.63 -14.22
CA VAL A 109 8.48 -2.29 -12.93
C VAL A 109 9.64 -1.34 -13.16
N LEU A 110 9.97 -0.54 -12.13
CA LEU A 110 11.04 0.45 -12.20
C LEU A 110 12.38 -0.21 -11.84
N ILE A 111 13.32 -0.21 -12.78
CA ILE A 111 14.66 -0.77 -12.59
C ILE A 111 15.75 0.32 -12.66
N ASP A 112 16.87 0.06 -12.02
CA ASP A 112 18.07 0.90 -12.12
C ASP A 112 18.95 0.49 -13.30
N THR A 113 19.39 1.49 -14.08
CA THR A 113 20.25 1.32 -15.26
C THR A 113 21.32 2.41 -15.27
N GLU A 114 22.32 2.29 -16.15
CA GLU A 114 23.34 3.32 -16.37
C GLU A 114 22.76 4.66 -16.86
N ASN A 115 21.56 4.61 -17.48
CA ASN A 115 20.81 5.78 -17.91
C ASN A 115 19.83 6.30 -16.84
N GLY A 116 19.86 5.73 -15.64
CA GLY A 116 18.98 6.06 -14.52
C GLY A 116 17.77 5.12 -14.42
N PRO A 117 16.73 5.53 -13.67
CA PRO A 117 15.52 4.74 -13.50
C PRO A 117 14.80 4.53 -14.85
N GLN A 118 14.55 3.27 -15.22
CA GLN A 118 13.84 2.91 -16.44
C GLN A 118 12.73 1.90 -16.17
N TRP A 119 11.66 1.97 -16.95
CA TRP A 119 10.56 1.00 -16.90
C TRP A 119 10.86 -0.19 -17.79
N ARG A 120 10.78 -1.40 -17.22
CA ARG A 120 10.96 -2.67 -17.95
C ARG A 120 9.77 -3.58 -17.68
N GLU A 121 9.32 -4.29 -18.71
CA GLU A 121 8.24 -5.28 -18.57
C GLU A 121 8.69 -6.46 -17.71
N ALA A 122 7.76 -7.07 -16.98
CA ALA A 122 8.05 -8.16 -16.05
C ALA A 122 8.72 -9.36 -16.75
N LYS A 123 8.31 -9.65 -17.99
CA LYS A 123 8.86 -10.74 -18.82
C LYS A 123 10.32 -10.51 -19.26
N ASP A 124 10.74 -9.24 -19.34
CA ASP A 124 12.07 -8.86 -19.84
C ASP A 124 13.10 -8.71 -18.70
N LEU A 125 12.67 -8.91 -17.45
CA LEU A 125 13.56 -8.83 -16.30
C LEU A 125 14.58 -9.98 -16.29
N ALA A 126 15.77 -9.68 -15.78
CA ALA A 126 16.84 -10.65 -15.60
C ALA A 126 17.22 -10.79 -14.11
N ARG A 127 17.85 -11.93 -13.78
CA ARG A 127 18.46 -12.11 -12.46
C ARG A 127 19.52 -11.03 -12.24
N ASN A 128 19.57 -10.47 -11.03
CA ASN A 128 20.43 -9.34 -10.64
C ASN A 128 20.05 -7.97 -11.23
N ASP A 129 18.96 -7.83 -12.00
CA ASP A 129 18.32 -6.52 -12.16
C ASP A 129 17.99 -5.94 -10.77
N HIS A 130 18.11 -4.63 -10.61
CA HIS A 130 17.83 -3.96 -9.33
C HIS A 130 16.55 -3.14 -9.44
N LEU A 131 15.50 -3.58 -8.75
CA LEU A 131 14.24 -2.86 -8.72
C LEU A 131 14.34 -1.71 -7.71
N TYR A 132 13.78 -0.56 -8.07
CA TYR A 132 13.51 0.47 -7.08
C TYR A 132 12.39 -0.01 -6.17
N SER A 133 12.62 0.08 -4.86
CA SER A 133 11.64 -0.23 -3.83
C SER A 133 11.56 0.91 -2.83
N PRO A 134 10.36 1.33 -2.39
CA PRO A 134 10.19 2.41 -1.43
C PRO A 134 10.89 2.08 -0.12
N ARG A 135 11.55 3.07 0.47
CA ARG A 135 12.27 2.91 1.74
C ARG A 135 11.32 2.86 2.93
N LYS A 136 10.26 3.67 2.87
CA LYS A 136 9.21 3.79 3.88
C LYS A 136 7.85 3.81 3.19
N LEU A 137 6.83 3.27 3.86
CA LEU A 137 5.45 3.39 3.41
C LEU A 137 4.82 4.61 4.09
N HIS A 138 4.76 5.72 3.35
CA HIS A 138 4.22 6.99 3.83
C HIS A 138 2.72 6.94 3.83
N VAL A 139 2.15 6.55 4.96
CA VAL A 139 0.72 6.62 5.28
C VAL A 139 0.53 7.82 6.22
N ASP A 140 -0.67 8.39 6.24
CA ASP A 140 -1.03 9.49 7.13
C ASP A 140 -0.93 9.06 8.60
N ASP A 141 0.06 9.63 9.30
CA ASP A 141 0.34 9.37 10.72
C ASP A 141 -0.22 10.46 11.64
N SER A 142 -0.94 11.45 11.09
CA SER A 142 -1.51 12.57 11.87
C SER A 142 -2.72 12.17 12.72
N ARG A 143 -3.24 10.93 12.53
CA ARG A 143 -4.38 10.41 13.28
C ARG A 143 -4.03 10.31 14.77
N LYS A 144 -4.93 10.82 15.61
CA LYS A 144 -4.87 10.59 17.06
C LYS A 144 -5.06 9.10 17.37
N ALA A 145 -4.55 8.68 18.53
CA ALA A 145 -4.83 7.39 19.12
C ALA A 145 -6.35 7.10 19.04
N PRO A 146 -6.77 6.01 18.37
CA PRO A 146 -8.19 5.71 18.25
C PRO A 146 -8.76 5.37 19.62
N CYS A 147 -10.01 5.77 19.85
CA CYS A 147 -10.70 5.38 21.06
C CYS A 147 -11.04 3.88 21.00
N ILE A 148 -11.00 3.19 22.14
CA ILE A 148 -11.38 1.77 22.22
C ILE A 148 -12.79 1.47 21.67
N LEU A 149 -13.72 2.43 21.71
CA LEU A 149 -15.08 2.28 21.17
C LEU A 149 -15.11 2.11 19.65
N GLU A 150 -14.10 2.61 18.94
CA GLU A 150 -13.92 2.41 17.50
C GLU A 150 -13.58 0.94 17.18
N TRP A 151 -13.05 0.21 18.15
CA TRP A 151 -12.57 -1.17 17.99
C TRP A 151 -13.43 -2.22 18.71
N LEU A 152 -14.23 -1.81 19.71
CA LEU A 152 -15.19 -2.67 20.40
C LEU A 152 -16.50 -2.85 19.60
N PRO A 153 -16.90 -4.05 19.18
CA PRO A 153 -18.14 -4.27 18.43
C PRO A 153 -19.42 -4.34 19.28
N GLY A 154 -20.55 -4.53 18.61
CA GLY A 154 -21.88 -4.05 19.02
C GLY A 154 -22.63 -4.59 20.26
N PRO A 155 -22.42 -5.79 20.86
CA PRO A 155 -23.30 -6.25 21.95
C PRO A 155 -22.96 -5.61 23.33
N PHE A 156 -21.95 -4.77 23.35
CA PHE A 156 -21.36 -4.14 24.50
C PHE A 156 -22.13 -2.88 24.89
N LYS A 157 -22.62 -2.79 26.14
CA LYS A 157 -23.35 -1.61 26.64
C LYS A 157 -22.44 -0.71 27.48
N ALA A 158 -22.39 0.56 27.17
CA ALA A 158 -21.66 1.58 27.93
C ALA A 158 -22.62 2.38 28.84
N ILE A 159 -22.23 2.53 30.10
CA ILE A 159 -23.00 3.26 31.11
C ILE A 159 -22.45 4.69 31.18
N PHE A 160 -23.34 5.69 31.16
CA PHE A 160 -22.96 7.11 31.23
C PHE A 160 -22.71 7.54 32.67
N LYS A 161 -21.84 8.53 32.88
CA LYS A 161 -21.88 9.31 34.14
C LYS A 161 -23.14 10.18 34.15
N ASP A 162 -23.60 10.55 35.34
CA ASP A 162 -24.77 11.41 35.51
C ASP A 162 -24.63 12.71 34.72
N GLY A 163 -25.73 13.17 34.11
CA GLY A 163 -25.81 14.40 33.31
C GLY A 163 -25.31 14.34 31.85
N ILE A 164 -24.57 13.29 31.45
CA ILE A 164 -24.04 13.20 30.07
C ILE A 164 -25.08 12.74 29.05
N LYS A 165 -26.02 11.90 29.50
CA LYS A 165 -27.17 11.49 28.67
C LYS A 165 -27.99 12.70 28.22
N GLU A 166 -28.12 13.72 29.09
CA GLU A 166 -28.80 14.97 28.76
C GLU A 166 -28.03 15.81 27.72
N ARG A 167 -26.69 15.91 27.83
CA ARG A 167 -25.89 16.61 26.81
C ARG A 167 -25.98 15.97 25.42
N ILE A 168 -26.04 14.63 25.36
CA ILE A 168 -26.25 13.90 24.11
C ILE A 168 -27.67 14.14 23.58
N LYS A 169 -28.69 14.06 24.46
CA LYS A 169 -30.09 14.38 24.11
C LYS A 169 -30.22 15.79 23.55
N ASP A 170 -29.58 16.79 24.14
CA ASP A 170 -29.66 18.18 23.68
C ASP A 170 -29.03 18.37 22.31
N ARG A 171 -27.89 17.74 22.04
CA ARG A 171 -27.28 17.76 20.70
C ARG A 171 -28.14 17.02 19.67
N LEU A 172 -28.74 15.89 20.05
CA LEU A 172 -29.66 15.16 19.19
C LEU A 172 -30.92 15.99 18.88
N LYS A 173 -31.50 16.67 19.89
CA LYS A 173 -32.61 17.62 19.68
C LYS A 173 -32.20 18.77 18.76
N LYS A 174 -31.04 19.39 18.98
CA LYS A 174 -30.54 20.47 18.11
C LYS A 174 -30.35 20.01 16.66
N ARG A 175 -29.90 18.78 16.42
CA ARG A 175 -29.63 18.25 15.07
C ARG A 175 -30.89 17.75 14.36
N PHE A 176 -31.80 17.08 15.07
CA PHE A 176 -32.96 16.38 14.49
C PHE A 176 -34.31 17.02 14.86
N GLY A 177 -34.29 18.16 15.56
CA GLY A 177 -35.46 18.87 16.09
C GLY A 177 -36.01 18.26 17.38
N ASN A 178 -36.22 16.94 17.42
CA ASN A 178 -36.71 16.25 18.61
C ASN A 178 -36.07 14.85 18.79
N LEU A 179 -36.26 14.29 20.00
CA LEU A 179 -35.67 13.00 20.35
C LEU A 179 -36.29 11.82 19.61
N ARG A 180 -37.52 11.90 19.12
CA ARG A 180 -38.16 10.81 18.38
C ARG A 180 -37.54 10.68 16.99
N LYS A 181 -37.42 11.78 16.26
CA LYS A 181 -36.69 11.85 14.99
C LYS A 181 -35.23 11.41 15.15
N ALA A 182 -34.57 11.81 16.24
CA ALA A 182 -33.21 11.36 16.53
C ALA A 182 -33.12 9.85 16.80
N SER A 183 -34.11 9.28 17.49
CA SER A 183 -34.23 7.84 17.77
C SER A 183 -34.35 7.04 16.49
N ASP A 184 -35.26 7.45 15.60
CA ASP A 184 -35.51 6.79 14.32
C ASP A 184 -34.30 6.91 13.40
N ALA A 185 -33.71 8.11 13.32
CA ALA A 185 -32.49 8.34 12.56
C ALA A 185 -31.37 7.44 13.06
N CYS A 186 -31.05 7.44 14.36
CA CYS A 186 -29.92 6.67 14.89
C CYS A 186 -30.20 5.17 15.10
N GLY A 187 -31.40 4.68 14.79
CA GLY A 187 -31.79 3.29 15.03
C GLY A 187 -31.73 2.89 16.51
N ILE A 188 -32.03 3.84 17.39
CA ILE A 188 -31.99 3.67 18.85
C ILE A 188 -33.43 3.45 19.33
N ASN A 189 -33.62 2.62 20.35
CA ASN A 189 -34.93 2.53 20.99
C ASN A 189 -35.24 3.82 21.75
N TYR A 190 -36.39 4.44 21.49
CA TYR A 190 -36.78 5.73 22.08
C TYR A 190 -36.76 5.71 23.61
N LYS A 191 -37.26 4.64 24.26
CA LYS A 191 -37.24 4.48 25.72
C LYS A 191 -35.82 4.38 26.27
N ARG A 192 -34.89 3.76 25.53
CA ARG A 192 -33.46 3.73 25.91
C ARG A 192 -32.83 5.10 25.86
N LEU A 193 -33.18 5.88 24.84
CA LEU A 193 -32.72 7.25 24.68
C LEU A 193 -33.29 8.17 25.77
N THR A 194 -34.55 7.99 26.20
CA THR A 194 -35.23 8.91 27.13
C THR A 194 -35.16 8.51 28.62
N HIS A 195 -35.47 7.26 28.98
CA HIS A 195 -35.77 6.86 30.38
C HIS A 195 -34.96 5.68 30.95
N SER A 196 -34.25 4.91 30.11
CA SER A 196 -33.60 3.67 30.59
C SER A 196 -32.40 3.89 31.52
N ALA A 197 -32.37 3.15 32.64
CA ALA A 197 -31.19 2.92 33.49
C ALA A 197 -30.12 2.04 32.80
N GLU A 198 -30.52 1.28 31.77
CA GLU A 198 -29.56 0.58 30.90
C GLU A 198 -28.83 1.57 29.98
N GLY A 199 -27.51 1.43 29.90
CA GLY A 199 -26.65 2.21 29.01
C GLY A 199 -26.85 1.95 27.51
N LEU A 200 -26.22 2.75 26.66
CA LEU A 200 -26.27 2.59 25.19
C LEU A 200 -25.24 1.57 24.71
N SER A 201 -25.59 0.78 23.70
CA SER A 201 -24.63 -0.12 23.07
C SER A 201 -23.55 0.63 22.30
N VAL A 202 -22.37 0.03 22.11
CA VAL A 202 -21.31 0.62 21.27
C VAL A 202 -21.79 0.82 19.83
N ARG A 203 -22.70 -0.04 19.33
CA ARG A 203 -23.33 0.15 18.01
C ARG A 203 -24.19 1.41 17.96
N GLU A 204 -25.00 1.65 18.99
CA GLU A 204 -25.83 2.87 19.09
C GLU A 204 -24.94 4.12 19.24
N LEU A 205 -23.87 4.05 20.04
CA LEU A 205 -22.90 5.14 20.17
C LEU A 205 -22.21 5.48 18.85
N ARG A 206 -21.82 4.47 18.06
CA ARG A 206 -21.29 4.68 16.70
C ARG A 206 -22.30 5.33 15.78
N SER A 207 -23.55 4.86 15.79
CA SER A 207 -24.61 5.47 14.98
C SER A 207 -24.88 6.93 15.35
N ILE A 208 -24.84 7.26 16.65
CA ILE A 208 -24.90 8.67 17.11
C ILE A 208 -23.72 9.44 16.52
N SER A 209 -22.50 8.92 16.66
CA SER A 209 -21.28 9.56 16.16
C SER A 209 -21.38 9.88 14.67
N GLU A 210 -21.73 8.89 13.86
CA GLU A 210 -21.87 8.98 12.41
C GLU A 210 -22.92 10.02 11.98
N ARG A 211 -24.07 10.06 12.67
CA ARG A 211 -25.20 10.90 12.28
C ARG A 211 -25.18 12.33 12.85
N THR A 212 -24.39 12.55 13.90
CA THR A 212 -24.28 13.86 14.56
C THR A 212 -22.92 14.53 14.38
N GLY A 213 -21.90 13.80 13.94
CA GLY A 213 -20.51 14.25 13.93
C GLY A 213 -19.85 14.33 15.32
N ILE A 214 -20.53 13.88 16.38
CA ILE A 214 -19.94 13.85 17.73
C ILE A 214 -18.86 12.78 17.77
N SER A 215 -17.63 13.13 18.11
CA SER A 215 -16.52 12.18 18.21
C SER A 215 -16.75 11.10 19.27
N LEU A 216 -16.48 9.83 18.92
CA LEU A 216 -16.44 8.72 19.87
C LEU A 216 -15.43 8.94 20.99
N GLY A 217 -14.29 9.58 20.71
CA GLY A 217 -13.29 9.95 21.72
C GLY A 217 -13.79 11.02 22.70
N TRP A 218 -14.71 11.89 22.28
CA TRP A 218 -15.37 12.80 23.21
C TRP A 218 -16.38 12.07 24.09
N MET A 219 -17.22 11.20 23.49
CA MET A 219 -18.19 10.40 24.23
C MET A 219 -17.52 9.43 25.21
N SER A 220 -16.37 8.86 24.86
CA SER A 220 -15.66 7.88 25.69
C SER A 220 -15.19 8.44 27.03
N ARG A 221 -14.73 9.70 27.05
CA ARG A 221 -14.29 10.43 28.25
C ARG A 221 -15.44 10.67 29.25
N MET A 222 -16.67 10.49 28.79
CA MET A 222 -17.90 10.75 29.53
C MET A 222 -18.61 9.47 30.02
N LEU A 223 -18.04 8.28 29.77
CA LEU A 223 -18.63 6.99 30.18
C LEU A 223 -18.01 6.46 31.49
N ILE A 224 -18.79 5.79 32.33
CA ILE A 224 -18.29 5.06 33.52
C ILE A 224 -17.81 3.68 33.07
N MET A 225 -16.49 3.60 32.88
CA MET A 225 -15.50 2.52 33.04
C MET A 225 -15.80 1.03 32.74
N THR A 226 -17.01 0.58 32.44
CA THR A 226 -17.26 -0.86 32.26
C THR A 226 -18.33 -1.08 31.21
N VAL A 227 -17.87 -1.49 30.04
CA VAL A 227 -18.75 -2.09 29.04
C VAL A 227 -19.15 -3.48 29.53
N LYS A 228 -20.40 -3.65 29.99
CA LYS A 228 -20.88 -4.94 30.51
C LYS A 228 -21.34 -5.85 29.37
N GLY A 229 -20.81 -7.07 29.33
CA GLY A 229 -21.34 -8.16 28.50
C GLY A 229 -22.40 -8.98 29.23
N THR A 230 -22.76 -10.15 28.69
CA THR A 230 -23.61 -11.13 29.38
C THR A 230 -22.98 -11.71 30.66
N GLN A 231 -21.68 -11.49 30.86
CA GLN A 231 -20.94 -11.78 32.09
C GLN A 231 -20.54 -10.45 32.74
N ARG A 232 -20.62 -10.34 34.06
CA ARG A 232 -20.41 -9.11 34.87
C ARG A 232 -18.99 -8.48 34.78
N SER A 233 -18.22 -8.76 33.73
CA SER A 233 -16.92 -8.16 33.45
C SER A 233 -17.05 -6.97 32.49
N GLY A 234 -16.10 -6.03 32.54
CA GLY A 234 -15.99 -5.00 31.52
C GLY A 234 -14.59 -4.48 31.33
N ILE A 235 -14.44 -3.68 30.29
CA ILE A 235 -13.16 -3.14 29.82
C ILE A 235 -13.08 -1.64 30.08
N SER A 236 -11.88 -1.18 30.44
CA SER A 236 -11.64 0.24 30.68
C SER A 236 -11.87 1.04 29.40
N ILE A 237 -12.75 2.03 29.47
CA ILE A 237 -13.02 2.96 28.37
C ILE A 237 -11.91 4.01 28.38
N ARG A 238 -10.93 3.87 27.47
CA ARG A 238 -9.80 4.78 27.31
C ARG A 238 -9.31 4.76 25.86
N ASP A 239 -8.41 5.67 25.54
CA ASP A 239 -7.72 5.65 24.25
C ASP A 239 -6.79 4.43 24.20
N ILE A 240 -6.68 3.82 23.02
CA ILE A 240 -5.74 2.73 22.79
C ILE A 240 -4.32 3.29 22.99
N ASP A 241 -3.49 2.61 23.78
CA ASP A 241 -2.14 3.08 24.13
C ASP A 241 -1.06 2.05 23.75
N GLY A 242 0.21 2.49 23.80
CA GLY A 242 1.34 1.63 23.48
C GLY A 242 1.46 0.40 24.39
N GLU A 243 1.03 0.48 25.65
CA GLU A 243 1.04 -0.67 26.56
C GLU A 243 0.07 -1.77 26.11
N LEU A 244 -1.15 -1.39 25.69
CA LEU A 244 -2.10 -2.33 25.09
C LEU A 244 -1.50 -2.99 23.85
N LEU A 245 -0.96 -2.19 22.93
CA LEU A 245 -0.38 -2.73 21.69
C LEU A 245 0.79 -3.67 21.98
N TYR A 246 1.63 -3.35 22.97
CA TYR A 246 2.70 -4.23 23.42
C TYR A 246 2.16 -5.59 23.90
N VAL A 247 1.11 -5.61 24.73
CA VAL A 247 0.46 -6.87 25.16
C VAL A 247 -0.17 -7.62 24.00
N LEU A 248 -0.81 -6.91 23.06
CA LEU A 248 -1.33 -7.53 21.84
C LEU A 248 -0.20 -8.17 21.01
N GLY A 249 0.98 -7.55 20.95
CA GLY A 249 2.18 -8.13 20.34
C GLY A 249 2.66 -9.41 21.06
N LEU A 250 2.68 -9.41 22.39
CA LEU A 250 2.98 -10.62 23.18
C LEU A 250 1.95 -11.73 22.92
N ILE A 251 0.68 -11.37 22.77
CA ILE A 251 -0.38 -12.33 22.44
C ILE A 251 -0.20 -12.91 21.02
N ALA A 252 0.23 -12.07 20.07
CA ALA A 252 0.47 -12.47 18.68
C ALA A 252 1.69 -13.39 18.49
N SER A 253 2.58 -13.46 19.48
CA SER A 253 3.73 -14.37 19.51
C SER A 253 3.39 -15.69 20.23
N ASP A 254 3.72 -15.78 21.51
CA ASP A 254 3.54 -17.00 22.32
C ASP A 254 2.16 -17.09 22.99
N GLY A 255 1.29 -16.11 22.75
CA GLY A 255 -0.03 -16.07 23.37
C GLY A 255 -1.10 -16.89 22.67
N CYS A 256 -2.23 -17.04 23.36
CA CYS A 256 -3.40 -17.69 22.81
C CYS A 256 -4.69 -17.08 23.39
N ILE A 257 -5.67 -16.88 22.50
CA ILE A 257 -7.05 -16.58 22.87
C ILE A 257 -7.89 -17.81 22.53
N SER A 258 -8.54 -18.38 23.54
CA SER A 258 -9.39 -19.56 23.40
C SER A 258 -10.77 -19.32 23.99
N SER A 259 -11.80 -19.94 23.42
CA SER A 259 -13.17 -19.91 23.93
C SER A 259 -13.61 -21.32 24.33
N ASN A 260 -14.20 -21.48 25.51
CA ASN A 260 -14.81 -22.75 25.90
C ASN A 260 -16.25 -22.84 25.37
N LYS A 261 -16.65 -24.00 24.84
CA LYS A 261 -17.98 -24.25 24.22
C LYS A 261 -19.08 -24.69 25.21
N GLY A 262 -18.80 -24.74 26.52
CA GLY A 262 -19.77 -25.15 27.54
C GLY A 262 -20.97 -24.19 27.72
N ARG A 263 -21.89 -24.53 28.65
CA ARG A 263 -23.13 -23.77 28.96
C ARG A 263 -22.93 -22.27 29.22
N ARG A 264 -21.74 -21.85 29.66
CA ARG A 264 -21.30 -20.44 29.70
C ARG A 264 -20.03 -20.29 28.86
N ARG A 265 -20.10 -19.58 27.72
CA ARG A 265 -18.92 -19.22 26.92
C ARG A 265 -17.95 -18.40 27.78
N SER A 266 -16.75 -18.94 28.03
CA SER A 266 -15.67 -18.22 28.69
C SER A 266 -14.51 -18.03 27.71
N TYR A 267 -13.90 -16.85 27.74
CA TYR A 267 -12.81 -16.48 26.84
C TYR A 267 -11.54 -16.34 27.66
N ARG A 268 -10.59 -17.23 27.41
CA ARG A 268 -9.31 -17.29 28.12
C ARG A 268 -8.22 -16.71 27.24
N ILE A 269 -7.55 -15.68 27.75
CA ILE A 269 -6.31 -15.14 27.20
C ILE A 269 -5.17 -15.77 28.00
N ARG A 270 -4.18 -16.30 27.29
CA ARG A 270 -3.00 -16.94 27.87
C ARG A 270 -1.75 -16.37 27.23
N PHE A 271 -0.69 -16.21 28.01
CA PHE A 271 0.66 -15.93 27.55
C PHE A 271 1.63 -16.83 28.32
N ASP A 272 2.37 -17.65 27.57
CA ASP A 272 3.34 -18.61 28.11
C ASP A 272 4.74 -18.16 27.68
N ASN A 273 5.68 -17.95 28.61
CA ASN A 273 7.05 -17.57 28.26
C ASN A 273 8.06 -17.99 29.34
N ASN A 274 9.34 -18.12 28.97
CA ASN A 274 10.40 -18.50 29.91
C ASN A 274 10.98 -17.30 30.70
N GLU A 275 10.73 -16.07 30.25
CA GLU A 275 11.23 -14.85 30.88
C GLU A 275 10.18 -14.26 31.84
N GLY A 276 10.42 -14.42 33.14
CA GLY A 276 9.49 -13.95 34.19
C GLY A 276 9.19 -12.45 34.13
N ALA A 277 10.15 -11.62 33.68
CA ALA A 277 9.94 -10.18 33.51
C ALA A 277 8.85 -9.85 32.48
N LEU A 278 8.71 -10.65 31.41
CA LEU A 278 7.66 -10.48 30.41
C LEU A 278 6.29 -10.85 30.98
N ILE A 279 6.24 -11.88 31.83
CA ILE A 279 5.02 -12.32 32.51
C ILE A 279 4.53 -11.23 33.46
N SER A 280 5.42 -10.69 34.30
CA SER A 280 5.08 -9.57 35.20
C SER A 280 4.64 -8.31 34.43
N GLY A 281 5.27 -8.03 33.29
CA GLY A 281 4.85 -6.94 32.41
C GLY A 281 3.46 -7.17 31.81
N PHE A 282 3.20 -8.40 31.34
CA PHE A 282 1.90 -8.81 30.80
C PHE A 282 0.81 -8.72 31.87
N THR A 283 1.03 -9.25 33.08
CA THR A 283 0.03 -9.22 34.15
C THR A 283 -0.31 -7.80 34.57
N ARG A 284 0.70 -6.95 34.80
CA ARG A 284 0.52 -5.53 35.17
C ARG A 284 -0.35 -4.78 34.16
N ILE A 285 -0.08 -4.96 32.86
CA ILE A 285 -0.85 -4.28 31.81
C ILE A 285 -2.25 -4.91 31.70
N MET A 286 -2.37 -6.23 31.82
CA MET A 286 -3.68 -6.88 31.79
C MET A 286 -4.57 -6.49 32.97
N ASP A 287 -4.04 -6.26 34.16
CA ASP A 287 -4.82 -5.79 35.31
C ASP A 287 -5.45 -4.41 35.06
N LYS A 288 -4.75 -3.54 34.31
CA LYS A 288 -5.25 -2.23 33.85
C LYS A 288 -6.39 -2.37 32.81
N TRP A 289 -6.30 -3.35 31.91
CA TRP A 289 -7.22 -3.50 30.77
C TRP A 289 -8.33 -4.54 30.97
N ALA A 290 -8.21 -5.43 31.95
CA ALA A 290 -9.18 -6.45 32.33
C ALA A 290 -9.55 -6.35 33.82
N PRO A 291 -10.03 -5.18 34.30
CA PRO A 291 -10.30 -4.97 35.71
C PRO A 291 -11.33 -5.96 36.24
N GLY A 292 -11.15 -6.39 37.49
CA GLY A 292 -12.05 -7.35 38.15
C GLY A 292 -11.91 -8.80 37.66
N SER A 293 -10.98 -9.09 36.75
CA SER A 293 -10.66 -10.45 36.35
C SER A 293 -9.47 -10.98 37.14
N ARG A 294 -9.59 -12.18 37.71
CA ARG A 294 -8.48 -12.80 38.44
C ARG A 294 -7.44 -13.31 37.46
N MET A 295 -6.27 -12.67 37.44
CA MET A 295 -5.08 -13.19 36.76
C MET A 295 -4.57 -14.42 37.51
N LYS A 296 -4.24 -15.48 36.77
CA LYS A 296 -3.59 -16.68 37.30
C LYS A 296 -2.21 -16.83 36.68
N VAL A 297 -1.19 -16.97 37.53
CA VAL A 297 0.18 -17.23 37.10
C VAL A 297 0.61 -18.58 37.67
N GLU A 298 0.97 -19.49 36.78
CA GLU A 298 1.43 -20.83 37.10
C GLU A 298 2.84 -21.01 36.54
N ARG A 299 3.66 -21.84 37.20
CA ARG A 299 4.99 -22.20 36.71
C ARG A 299 5.04 -23.70 36.46
N ALA A 300 5.40 -24.09 35.24
CA ALA A 300 5.63 -25.47 34.84
C ALA A 300 7.08 -25.59 34.35
N GLY A 301 7.97 -26.07 35.23
CA GLY A 301 9.41 -26.12 34.95
C GLY A 301 10.01 -24.73 34.71
N ARG A 302 10.53 -24.51 33.49
CA ARG A 302 11.14 -23.23 33.05
C ARG A 302 10.15 -22.26 32.42
N VAL A 303 8.90 -22.68 32.18
CA VAL A 303 7.89 -21.85 31.53
C VAL A 303 6.94 -21.29 32.58
N HIS A 304 6.73 -19.99 32.52
CA HIS A 304 5.74 -19.27 33.27
C HIS A 304 4.50 -19.08 32.38
N ARG A 305 3.33 -19.34 32.95
CA ARG A 305 2.03 -19.23 32.28
C ARG A 305 1.18 -18.21 32.99
N ALA A 306 0.89 -17.09 32.34
CA ALA A 306 -0.14 -16.16 32.78
C ALA A 306 -1.42 -16.39 31.99
N HIS A 307 -2.55 -16.45 32.68
CA HIS A 307 -3.84 -16.50 32.00
C HIS A 307 -4.95 -15.79 32.77
N VAL A 308 -5.88 -15.23 32.02
CA VAL A 308 -7.04 -14.51 32.53
C VAL A 308 -8.26 -14.81 31.67
N CYS A 309 -9.43 -14.93 32.30
CA CYS A 309 -10.69 -15.07 31.59
C CYS A 309 -11.37 -13.71 31.49
N HIS A 310 -11.29 -13.06 30.33
CA HIS A 310 -11.88 -11.73 30.13
C HIS A 310 -12.46 -11.58 28.73
N TYR A 311 -13.79 -11.65 28.63
CA TYR A 311 -14.50 -11.60 27.34
C TYR A 311 -14.29 -10.29 26.58
N PRO A 312 -14.48 -9.10 27.17
CA PRO A 312 -14.31 -7.84 26.45
C PRO A 312 -12.92 -7.68 25.83
N PHE A 313 -11.86 -8.03 26.56
CA PHE A 313 -10.49 -7.95 26.05
C PHE A 313 -10.23 -8.99 24.96
N ALA A 314 -10.62 -10.25 25.18
CA ALA A 314 -10.45 -11.29 24.17
C ALA A 314 -11.14 -10.92 22.86
N TYR A 315 -12.32 -10.31 22.97
CA TYR A 315 -13.09 -9.85 21.82
C TYR A 315 -12.42 -8.64 21.14
N LEU A 316 -11.92 -7.65 21.89
CA LEU A 316 -11.12 -6.54 21.37
C LEU A 316 -9.91 -7.05 20.59
N ALA A 317 -9.09 -7.91 21.20
CA ALA A 317 -7.89 -8.47 20.57
C ALA A 317 -8.23 -9.23 19.27
N THR A 318 -9.33 -10.00 19.27
CA THR A 318 -9.84 -10.69 18.08
C THR A 318 -10.21 -9.74 16.94
N HIS A 319 -10.82 -8.58 17.27
CA HIS A 319 -11.20 -7.56 16.29
C HIS A 319 -10.03 -6.70 15.82
N MET A 320 -8.99 -6.57 16.64
CA MET A 320 -7.70 -5.99 16.24
C MET A 320 -6.83 -6.96 15.41
N GLY A 321 -7.35 -8.15 15.12
CA GLY A 321 -6.72 -9.11 14.20
C GLY A 321 -6.09 -10.34 14.85
N LEU A 322 -6.07 -10.43 16.18
CA LEU A 322 -5.45 -11.53 16.90
C LEU A 322 -6.46 -12.65 17.14
N ARG A 323 -6.57 -13.55 16.17
CA ARG A 323 -7.43 -14.73 16.28
C ARG A 323 -6.56 -15.88 16.77
N GLY A 324 -6.93 -16.51 17.90
CA GLY A 324 -6.10 -17.56 18.53
C GLY A 324 -5.82 -18.78 17.64
N LEU A 325 -5.09 -19.77 18.18
CA LEU A 325 -4.39 -20.91 17.53
C LEU A 325 -5.06 -21.66 16.35
N SER A 326 -6.36 -21.48 16.08
CA SER A 326 -7.11 -22.12 14.99
C SER A 326 -7.54 -21.18 13.85
N ARG A 327 -7.24 -19.88 13.92
CA ARG A 327 -7.63 -18.88 12.90
C ARG A 327 -6.44 -17.97 12.59
N ARG A 328 -6.33 -17.53 11.33
CA ARG A 328 -5.21 -16.72 10.82
C ARG A 328 -5.25 -15.32 11.44
N GLU A 329 -4.10 -14.79 11.86
CA GLU A 329 -3.99 -13.39 12.28
C GLU A 329 -4.21 -12.47 11.09
N ASP A 330 -4.87 -11.33 11.33
CA ASP A 330 -5.11 -10.30 10.33
C ASP A 330 -4.65 -8.94 10.86
N LEU A 331 -3.37 -8.63 10.63
CA LEU A 331 -2.74 -7.42 11.16
C LEU A 331 -3.10 -6.14 10.37
N ARG A 332 -4.05 -6.19 9.43
CA ARG A 332 -4.49 -5.01 8.66
C ARG A 332 -5.00 -3.89 9.57
N GLY A 333 -5.67 -4.23 10.67
CA GLY A 333 -6.13 -3.25 11.66
C GLY A 333 -4.95 -2.52 12.33
N ILE A 334 -3.90 -3.25 12.71
CA ILE A 334 -2.71 -2.68 13.34
C ILE A 334 -1.95 -1.74 12.38
N PHE A 335 -1.97 -2.02 11.09
CA PHE A 335 -1.27 -1.21 10.08
C PHE A 335 -1.80 0.24 9.97
N ARG A 336 -3.08 0.46 10.30
CA ARG A 336 -3.73 1.79 10.31
C ARG A 336 -3.33 2.67 11.49
N LEU A 337 -2.69 2.10 12.51
CA LEU A 337 -2.34 2.82 13.73
C LEU A 337 -1.13 3.75 13.51
N PRO A 338 -0.95 4.76 14.38
CA PRO A 338 0.25 5.58 14.39
C PRO A 338 1.55 4.77 14.51
N GLU A 339 2.65 5.27 13.94
CA GLU A 339 3.95 4.57 13.94
C GLU A 339 4.43 4.21 15.35
N SER A 340 4.18 5.06 16.35
CA SER A 340 4.54 4.78 17.75
C SER A 340 3.80 3.56 18.32
N MET A 341 2.53 3.38 17.95
CA MET A 341 1.73 2.22 18.36
C MET A 341 2.14 0.95 17.62
N ILE A 342 2.43 1.06 16.31
CA ILE A 342 3.00 -0.05 15.53
C ILE A 342 4.32 -0.50 16.15
N ALA A 343 5.17 0.43 16.56
CA ALA A 343 6.43 0.12 17.24
C ALA A 343 6.22 -0.62 18.56
N SER A 344 5.25 -0.20 19.39
CA SER A 344 4.90 -0.93 20.61
C SER A 344 4.38 -2.34 20.33
N PHE A 345 3.53 -2.53 19.32
CA PHE A 345 3.06 -3.85 18.91
C PHE A 345 4.22 -4.75 18.46
N LEU A 346 5.09 -4.24 17.59
CA LEU A 346 6.28 -4.96 17.12
C LEU A 346 7.26 -5.28 18.26
N ALA A 347 7.36 -4.42 19.28
CA ALA A 347 8.17 -4.71 20.46
C ALA A 347 7.63 -5.92 21.24
N GLY A 348 6.32 -5.98 21.47
CA GLY A 348 5.70 -7.14 22.13
C GLY A 348 5.86 -8.41 21.31
N PHE A 349 5.65 -8.34 20.00
CA PHE A 349 5.84 -9.49 19.11
C PHE A 349 7.30 -9.96 19.13
N PHE A 350 8.26 -9.03 19.01
CA PHE A 350 9.69 -9.35 19.07
C PHE A 350 10.11 -9.87 20.45
N ASP A 351 9.48 -9.44 21.54
CA ASP A 351 9.81 -9.89 22.89
C ASP A 351 9.33 -11.29 23.19
N GLY A 352 8.23 -11.76 22.59
CA GLY A 352 7.89 -13.18 22.58
C GLY A 352 8.78 -13.97 21.62
N ASP A 353 8.55 -13.83 20.32
CA ASP A 353 9.09 -14.72 19.27
C ASP A 353 10.36 -14.21 18.57
N GLY A 354 10.79 -12.98 18.85
CA GLY A 354 11.97 -12.39 18.22
C GLY A 354 13.29 -12.90 18.79
N SER A 355 14.35 -12.80 18.00
CA SER A 355 15.70 -13.16 18.41
C SER A 355 16.74 -12.16 17.89
N VAL A 356 17.80 -11.97 18.69
CA VAL A 356 18.99 -11.20 18.30
C VAL A 356 20.13 -12.19 18.12
N VAL A 357 20.53 -12.38 16.87
CA VAL A 357 21.63 -13.28 16.46
C VAL A 357 22.89 -12.45 16.26
N ILE A 358 23.96 -12.80 16.97
CA ILE A 358 25.29 -12.21 16.82
C ILE A 358 26.24 -13.38 16.53
N ASP A 359 26.64 -13.50 15.27
CA ASP A 359 27.52 -14.56 14.77
C ASP A 359 28.95 -14.04 14.62
N ARG A 360 29.86 -14.56 15.44
CA ARG A 360 31.29 -14.24 15.49
C ARG A 360 32.17 -15.30 14.81
N GLY A 361 31.63 -16.06 13.84
CA GLY A 361 32.31 -17.21 13.22
C GLY A 361 33.82 -17.04 12.98
N ALA A 362 34.54 -18.16 13.09
CA ALA A 362 36.01 -18.21 13.04
C ALA A 362 36.57 -17.44 11.82
N GLY A 363 37.51 -16.53 12.06
CA GLY A 363 38.17 -15.73 11.02
C GLY A 363 37.43 -14.46 10.56
N ARG A 364 36.33 -14.03 11.22
CA ARG A 364 35.69 -12.73 10.91
C ARG A 364 36.16 -11.61 11.83
N ASP A 365 36.71 -10.55 11.22
CA ASP A 365 37.04 -9.30 11.94
C ASP A 365 35.82 -8.59 12.54
N LYS A 366 34.61 -8.83 11.98
CA LYS A 366 33.36 -8.19 12.43
C LYS A 366 32.24 -9.21 12.59
N PRO A 367 31.45 -9.14 13.69
CA PRO A 367 30.32 -10.03 13.88
C PRO A 367 29.21 -9.75 12.86
N ARG A 368 28.56 -10.80 12.38
CA ARG A 368 27.33 -10.70 11.60
C ARG A 368 26.16 -10.61 12.57
N ILE A 369 25.36 -9.56 12.45
CA ILE A 369 24.23 -9.31 13.33
C ILE A 369 22.95 -9.42 12.51
N SER A 370 21.94 -10.11 13.05
CA SER A 370 20.60 -10.12 12.47
C SER A 370 19.52 -10.21 13.54
N LEU A 371 18.38 -9.59 13.26
CA LEU A 371 17.16 -9.74 14.04
C LEU A 371 16.21 -10.64 13.28
N GLU A 372 15.52 -11.56 13.97
CA GLU A 372 14.62 -12.51 13.33
C GLU A 372 13.37 -12.74 14.17
N ILE A 373 12.19 -12.70 13.53
CA ILE A 373 10.90 -13.08 14.13
C ILE A 373 10.38 -14.31 13.38
N ALA A 374 10.18 -15.42 14.09
CA ALA A 374 9.63 -16.64 13.51
C ALA A 374 8.09 -16.59 13.49
N ILE A 375 7.48 -16.93 12.35
CA ILE A 375 6.04 -16.81 12.13
C ILE A 375 5.54 -18.02 11.32
N LYS A 376 4.44 -18.64 11.74
CA LYS A 376 3.90 -19.84 11.09
C LYS A 376 3.25 -19.57 9.72
N ASN A 377 2.70 -18.37 9.52
CA ASN A 377 1.92 -18.03 8.34
C ASN A 377 2.60 -16.97 7.46
N TYR A 378 2.65 -17.20 6.15
CA TYR A 378 3.22 -16.25 5.19
C TYR A 378 2.53 -14.89 5.18
N LYS A 379 1.20 -14.83 5.24
CA LYS A 379 0.44 -13.56 5.22
C LYS A 379 0.77 -12.73 6.46
N THR A 380 0.80 -13.36 7.65
CA THR A 380 1.22 -12.71 8.89
C THR A 380 2.67 -12.23 8.78
N ALA A 381 3.59 -13.04 8.24
CA ALA A 381 4.98 -12.64 8.03
C ALA A 381 5.12 -11.46 7.06
N LYS A 382 4.36 -11.46 5.96
CA LYS A 382 4.32 -10.36 4.99
C LYS A 382 3.76 -9.09 5.62
N MET A 383 2.69 -9.19 6.41
CA MET A 383 2.14 -8.05 7.15
C MET A 383 3.13 -7.50 8.19
N THR A 384 3.82 -8.36 8.95
CA THR A 384 4.89 -7.93 9.87
C THR A 384 6.02 -7.22 9.13
N GLN A 385 6.40 -7.70 7.94
CA GLN A 385 7.36 -6.98 7.08
C GLN A 385 6.82 -5.59 6.68
N LEU A 386 5.54 -5.47 6.30
CA LEU A 386 4.94 -4.19 5.92
C LEU A 386 4.84 -3.22 7.12
N LEU A 387 4.56 -3.71 8.33
CA LEU A 387 4.60 -2.93 9.57
C LEU A 387 6.01 -2.37 9.84
N LEU A 388 7.04 -3.21 9.71
CA LEU A 388 8.44 -2.76 9.79
C LEU A 388 8.74 -1.71 8.72
N LYS A 389 8.24 -1.91 7.49
CA LYS A 389 8.42 -0.96 6.39
C LYS A 389 7.71 0.37 6.61
N ARG A 390 6.58 0.42 7.34
CA ARG A 390 5.97 1.68 7.82
C ARG A 390 6.92 2.45 8.74
N LEU A 391 7.65 1.77 9.61
CA LEU A 391 8.67 2.39 10.46
C LEU A 391 9.95 2.78 9.69
N GLY A 392 10.00 2.48 8.38
CA GLY A 392 11.20 2.64 7.57
C GLY A 392 12.26 1.60 7.92
N ILE A 393 11.90 0.37 8.29
CA ILE A 393 12.85 -0.72 8.57
C ILE A 393 12.71 -1.77 7.47
N ILE A 394 13.76 -1.98 6.67
CA ILE A 394 13.76 -3.01 5.63
C ILE A 394 14.04 -4.37 6.25
N SER A 395 13.18 -5.33 5.93
CA SER A 395 13.29 -6.72 6.36
C SER A 395 13.01 -7.67 5.20
N LYS A 396 13.42 -8.92 5.35
CA LYS A 396 13.24 -10.00 4.36
C LYS A 396 12.33 -11.06 4.93
N VAL A 397 11.45 -11.62 4.10
CA VAL A 397 10.68 -12.81 4.47
C VAL A 397 11.36 -14.04 3.86
N SER A 398 11.78 -14.97 4.71
CA SER A 398 12.27 -16.30 4.31
C SER A 398 11.29 -17.38 4.74
N ALA A 399 11.37 -18.55 4.09
CA ALA A 399 10.66 -19.76 4.50
C ALA A 399 11.67 -20.88 4.70
N SER A 400 11.52 -21.64 5.78
CA SER A 400 12.22 -22.89 6.03
C SER A 400 11.21 -24.03 6.11
N VAL A 401 11.56 -25.18 5.57
CA VAL A 401 10.74 -26.38 5.59
C VAL A 401 11.35 -27.36 6.58
N ASN A 402 10.65 -27.61 7.68
CA ASN A 402 11.04 -28.62 8.65
C ASN A 402 10.28 -29.90 8.36
N ARG A 403 11.01 -30.97 8.04
CA ARG A 403 10.47 -32.32 7.88
C ARG A 403 10.63 -33.04 9.21
N SER A 404 9.53 -33.54 9.78
CA SER A 404 9.56 -34.43 10.94
C SER A 404 8.68 -35.65 10.69
N SER A 405 8.78 -36.64 11.57
CA SER A 405 7.91 -37.84 11.59
C SER A 405 6.42 -37.51 11.72
N PHE A 406 6.07 -36.31 12.19
CA PHE A 406 4.70 -35.82 12.30
C PHE A 406 4.24 -34.95 11.12
N GLY A 407 5.03 -34.92 10.03
CA GLY A 407 4.70 -34.23 8.77
C GLY A 407 5.65 -33.07 8.41
N THR A 408 5.36 -32.43 7.28
CA THR A 408 6.13 -31.29 6.79
C THR A 408 5.51 -29.98 7.28
N ARG A 409 6.26 -29.17 8.02
CA ARG A 409 5.83 -27.84 8.48
C ARG A 409 6.70 -26.76 7.85
N THR A 410 6.06 -25.77 7.25
CA THR A 410 6.75 -24.56 6.76
C THR A 410 6.72 -23.49 7.84
N MET A 411 7.89 -22.98 8.21
CA MET A 411 8.05 -21.83 9.08
C MET A 411 8.51 -20.65 8.25
N HIS A 412 7.93 -19.48 8.47
CA HIS A 412 8.39 -18.24 7.88
C HIS A 412 9.20 -17.45 8.90
N SER A 413 10.12 -16.63 8.42
CA SER A 413 10.82 -15.70 9.28
C SER A 413 10.98 -14.34 8.65
N VAL A 414 10.80 -13.29 9.47
CA VAL A 414 11.02 -11.90 9.09
C VAL A 414 12.36 -11.49 9.66
N ARG A 415 13.34 -11.24 8.77
CA ARG A 415 14.73 -11.00 9.14
C ARG A 415 15.18 -9.59 8.78
N ILE A 416 15.81 -8.90 9.74
CA ILE A 416 16.49 -7.62 9.55
C ILE A 416 18.00 -7.90 9.57
N THR A 417 18.68 -7.59 8.47
CA THR A 417 20.09 -7.98 8.28
C THR A 417 21.04 -6.81 8.05
N THR A 418 20.54 -5.63 7.70
CA THR A 418 21.43 -4.50 7.40
C THR A 418 21.78 -3.77 8.71
N PRO A 419 23.03 -3.32 8.90
CA PRO A 419 23.39 -2.57 10.11
C PRO A 419 22.53 -1.31 10.31
N TYR A 420 22.19 -0.62 9.22
CA TYR A 420 21.32 0.56 9.27
C TYR A 420 19.93 0.24 9.83
N ASP A 421 19.26 -0.79 9.29
CA ASP A 421 17.91 -1.17 9.73
C ASP A 421 17.89 -1.73 11.15
N ILE A 422 18.94 -2.44 11.56
CA ILE A 422 19.05 -2.98 12.92
C ILE A 422 19.19 -1.84 13.94
N ARG A 423 20.00 -0.80 13.62
CA ARG A 423 20.09 0.39 14.47
C ARG A 423 18.75 1.11 14.57
N LEU A 424 18.09 1.30 13.42
CA LEU A 424 16.78 1.97 13.36
C LEU A 424 15.71 1.19 14.13
N PHE A 425 15.74 -0.15 14.05
CA PHE A 425 14.88 -1.01 14.87
C PHE A 425 15.16 -0.80 16.37
N ALA A 426 16.44 -0.85 16.78
CA ALA A 426 16.82 -0.67 18.18
C ALA A 426 16.57 0.75 18.72
N GLU A 427 16.33 1.73 17.84
CA GLU A 427 15.93 3.10 18.19
C GLU A 427 14.41 3.24 18.28
N LYS A 428 13.68 2.77 17.25
CA LYS A 428 12.24 2.97 17.14
C LYS A 428 11.40 1.97 17.93
N VAL A 429 11.87 0.72 18.08
CA VAL A 429 11.08 -0.38 18.66
C VAL A 429 11.45 -0.54 20.14
N PRO A 430 10.54 -0.25 21.09
CA PRO A 430 10.83 -0.22 22.52
C PRO A 430 10.85 -1.63 23.15
N VAL A 431 11.87 -2.41 22.80
CA VAL A 431 12.11 -3.77 23.33
C VAL A 431 12.28 -3.74 24.86
N ALA A 432 11.48 -4.55 25.56
CA ALA A 432 11.44 -4.66 27.01
C ALA A 432 12.09 -5.94 27.55
N HIS A 433 12.20 -7.02 26.75
CA HIS A 433 12.85 -8.26 27.19
C HIS A 433 14.31 -7.97 27.62
N PRO A 434 14.71 -8.28 28.88
CA PRO A 434 16.01 -7.88 29.42
C PRO A 434 17.22 -8.34 28.59
N LYS A 435 17.27 -9.65 28.25
CA LYS A 435 18.35 -10.23 27.44
C LYS A 435 18.40 -9.67 26.02
N LYS A 436 17.24 -9.53 25.35
CA LYS A 436 17.17 -8.98 23.98
C LYS A 436 17.59 -7.50 23.98
N LYS A 437 17.11 -6.72 24.95
CA LYS A 437 17.50 -5.32 25.15
C LYS A 437 19.00 -5.15 25.39
N ALA A 438 19.60 -5.99 26.24
CA ALA A 438 21.05 -5.99 26.48
C ALA A 438 21.83 -6.29 25.18
N LYS A 439 21.40 -7.31 24.41
CA LYS A 439 22.01 -7.61 23.11
C LYS A 439 21.87 -6.44 22.12
N LEU A 440 20.70 -5.81 22.01
CA LEU A 440 20.50 -4.64 21.14
C LEU A 440 21.38 -3.43 21.55
N LYS A 441 21.62 -3.23 22.85
CA LYS A 441 22.60 -2.23 23.33
C LYS A 441 24.03 -2.56 22.86
N GLN A 442 24.44 -3.83 22.95
CA GLN A 442 25.74 -4.27 22.42
C GLN A 442 25.85 -3.99 20.91
N VAL A 443 24.78 -4.24 20.15
CA VAL A 443 24.73 -3.93 18.71
C VAL A 443 24.95 -2.43 18.45
N LYS A 444 24.31 -1.53 19.21
CA LYS A 444 24.55 -0.07 19.09
C LYS A 444 26.02 0.28 19.37
N GLY A 445 26.63 -0.33 20.39
CA GLY A 445 28.05 -0.13 20.72
C GLY A 445 29.02 -0.61 19.62
N ILE A 446 28.73 -1.77 19.01
CA ILE A 446 29.50 -2.30 17.87
C ILE A 446 29.36 -1.41 16.63
N SER A 447 28.17 -0.84 16.43
CA SER A 447 27.87 -0.05 15.24
C SER A 447 28.39 1.40 15.30
N ASN A 448 28.54 1.98 16.49
CA ASN A 448 29.07 3.34 16.67
C ASN A 448 30.60 3.43 16.54
N LYS A 449 31.32 2.33 16.83
CA LYS A 449 32.80 2.31 16.75
C LYS A 449 33.36 2.13 15.33
N SER A 450 32.52 2.03 14.30
CA SER A 450 32.98 1.85 12.92
C SER A 450 32.11 2.62 11.92
N ARG A 451 32.74 3.17 10.87
CA ARG A 451 32.05 3.56 9.61
C ARG A 451 31.46 2.29 8.97
N GLN A 452 30.39 1.78 9.56
CA GLN A 452 29.82 0.48 9.20
C GLN A 452 28.97 0.63 7.94
N SER A 453 29.19 -0.28 7.00
CA SER A 453 28.45 -0.36 5.74
C SER A 453 26.94 -0.33 5.99
N THR A 454 26.23 0.54 5.30
CA THR A 454 24.75 0.54 5.30
C THR A 454 24.20 -0.76 4.73
N GLY A 455 24.97 -1.47 3.90
CA GLY A 455 24.66 -2.74 3.28
C GLY A 455 24.25 -2.58 1.81
N LYS A 456 24.34 -3.68 1.04
CA LYS A 456 24.20 -3.66 -0.43
C LYS A 456 22.86 -3.12 -0.96
N LEU A 457 21.80 -3.13 -0.14
CA LEU A 457 20.50 -2.56 -0.53
C LEU A 457 20.54 -1.03 -0.65
N TYR A 458 21.48 -0.37 0.03
CA TYR A 458 21.60 1.10 0.09
C TYR A 458 22.68 1.65 -0.83
N HIS A 459 23.02 0.89 -1.88
CA HIS A 459 23.86 1.37 -2.94
C HIS A 459 23.16 2.49 -3.74
N ALA A 460 23.96 3.42 -4.25
CA ALA A 460 23.50 4.46 -5.14
C ALA A 460 23.12 3.90 -6.53
N PRO A 461 22.23 4.59 -7.28
CA PRO A 461 21.95 4.33 -8.69
C PRO A 461 23.22 4.27 -9.55
N LEU A 462 23.24 3.42 -10.59
CA LEU A 462 24.39 3.31 -11.50
C LEU A 462 24.70 4.65 -12.20
N ARG A 463 23.64 5.38 -12.56
CA ARG A 463 23.72 6.69 -13.21
C ARG A 463 24.61 7.70 -12.48
N CYS A 464 24.78 7.57 -11.16
CA CYS A 464 25.66 8.44 -10.39
C CYS A 464 27.10 8.45 -10.95
N GLY A 465 27.62 7.30 -11.39
CA GLY A 465 28.99 7.19 -11.91
C GLY A 465 29.21 8.03 -13.17
N SER A 466 28.29 7.95 -14.14
CA SER A 466 28.40 8.74 -15.37
C SER A 466 28.23 10.24 -15.12
N ILE A 467 27.37 10.63 -14.18
CA ILE A 467 27.17 12.05 -13.80
C ILE A 467 28.46 12.60 -13.17
N ILE A 468 29.08 11.83 -12.26
CA ILE A 468 30.36 12.21 -11.62
C ILE A 468 31.43 12.43 -12.70
N ARG A 469 31.57 11.46 -13.63
CA ARG A 469 32.51 11.57 -14.74
C ARG A 469 32.27 12.82 -15.59
N GLN A 470 31.02 13.10 -15.92
CA GLN A 470 30.63 14.28 -16.70
C GLN A 470 30.98 15.57 -15.96
N ALA A 471 30.54 15.71 -14.70
CA ALA A 471 30.83 16.89 -13.88
C ALA A 471 32.33 17.14 -13.73
N ARG A 472 33.11 16.07 -13.53
CA ARG A 472 34.57 16.13 -13.39
C ARG A 472 35.23 16.60 -14.68
N LYS A 473 34.86 16.03 -15.82
CA LYS A 473 35.42 16.40 -17.13
C LYS A 473 35.02 17.81 -17.57
N GLU A 474 33.76 18.21 -17.33
CA GLU A 474 33.26 19.55 -17.63
C GLU A 474 34.03 20.64 -16.85
N ALA A 475 34.55 20.30 -15.66
CA ALA A 475 35.33 21.19 -14.81
C ALA A 475 36.85 20.98 -14.89
N ASP A 476 37.32 20.14 -15.83
CA ASP A 476 38.74 19.75 -16.00
C ASP A 476 39.45 19.29 -14.70
N LEU A 477 38.73 18.50 -13.89
CA LEU A 477 39.24 18.00 -12.61
C LEU A 477 39.87 16.60 -12.74
N SER A 478 41.01 16.40 -12.06
CA SER A 478 41.60 15.07 -11.89
C SER A 478 40.83 14.23 -10.86
N SER A 479 40.98 12.91 -10.89
CA SER A 479 40.28 12.03 -9.93
C SER A 479 40.81 12.23 -8.50
N GLU A 480 42.11 12.40 -8.39
CA GLU A 480 42.88 12.69 -7.17
C GLU A 480 42.38 13.95 -6.48
N SER A 481 41.99 14.95 -7.29
CA SER A 481 41.47 16.20 -6.75
C SER A 481 40.14 15.98 -6.02
N ILE A 482 39.33 14.98 -6.37
CA ILE A 482 37.96 14.81 -5.86
C ILE A 482 37.87 13.75 -4.76
N PHE A 483 38.48 12.58 -4.97
CA PHE A 483 38.37 11.44 -4.06
C PHE A 483 39.52 10.45 -4.26
N ASP A 484 39.44 9.27 -3.63
CA ASP A 484 40.35 8.16 -3.93
C ASP A 484 40.28 7.81 -5.43
N PRO A 485 41.39 7.94 -6.19
CA PRO A 485 41.38 7.82 -7.65
C PRO A 485 40.92 6.46 -8.15
N ALA A 486 41.38 5.39 -7.49
CA ALA A 486 41.04 4.02 -7.84
C ALA A 486 39.54 3.77 -7.66
N LEU A 487 38.99 4.13 -6.50
CA LEU A 487 37.57 3.97 -6.23
C LEU A 487 36.71 4.88 -7.09
N LEU A 488 37.12 6.12 -7.35
CA LEU A 488 36.39 7.04 -8.22
C LEU A 488 36.33 6.50 -9.65
N SER A 489 37.46 6.05 -10.19
CA SER A 489 37.51 5.40 -11.51
C SER A 489 36.58 4.18 -11.57
N MET A 490 36.57 3.33 -10.54
CA MET A 490 35.63 2.20 -10.49
C MET A 490 34.16 2.67 -10.46
N ILE A 491 33.83 3.70 -9.67
CA ILE A 491 32.47 4.27 -9.59
C ILE A 491 32.03 4.79 -10.95
N GLU A 492 32.89 5.56 -11.62
CA GLU A 492 32.63 6.09 -12.96
C GLU A 492 32.41 4.97 -13.99
N ASN A 493 33.05 3.82 -13.80
CA ASN A 493 32.90 2.60 -14.61
C ASN A 493 31.80 1.65 -14.11
N GLY A 494 30.82 2.15 -13.33
CA GLY A 494 29.62 1.39 -12.97
C GLY A 494 29.73 0.56 -11.68
N LYS A 495 30.80 0.70 -10.89
CA LYS A 495 30.85 0.08 -9.55
C LYS A 495 29.84 0.74 -8.63
N ARG A 496 28.89 -0.06 -8.15
CA ARG A 496 27.95 0.36 -7.11
C ARG A 496 28.66 0.54 -5.77
N VAL A 497 28.44 1.69 -5.15
CA VAL A 497 28.88 2.03 -3.80
C VAL A 497 27.71 2.58 -2.99
N GLU A 498 27.88 2.71 -1.68
CA GLU A 498 26.86 3.27 -0.80
C GLU A 498 26.54 4.72 -1.13
N LYS A 499 25.28 5.11 -0.92
CA LYS A 499 24.81 6.50 -1.10
C LYS A 499 25.70 7.51 -0.35
N GLY A 500 26.12 7.22 0.89
CA GLY A 500 27.00 8.11 1.66
C GLY A 500 28.42 8.28 1.08
N THR A 501 28.89 7.36 0.24
CA THR A 501 30.14 7.56 -0.52
C THR A 501 29.92 8.53 -1.68
N ILE A 502 28.83 8.36 -2.43
CA ILE A 502 28.46 9.29 -3.49
C ILE A 502 28.17 10.70 -2.93
N GLU A 503 27.57 10.81 -1.74
CA GLU A 503 27.39 12.11 -1.06
C GLU A 503 28.70 12.84 -0.81
N ARG A 504 29.73 12.12 -0.35
CA ARG A 504 31.07 12.71 -0.14
C ARG A 504 31.70 13.16 -1.45
N VAL A 505 31.62 12.32 -2.50
CA VAL A 505 32.11 12.69 -3.84
C VAL A 505 31.36 13.92 -4.37
N CYS A 506 30.03 13.96 -4.22
CA CYS A 506 29.20 15.10 -4.62
C CYS A 506 29.58 16.37 -3.86
N LYS A 507 29.85 16.27 -2.54
CA LYS A 507 30.28 17.41 -1.73
C LYS A 507 31.63 17.95 -2.21
N ASN A 508 32.60 17.06 -2.43
CA ASN A 508 33.93 17.45 -2.90
C ASN A 508 33.89 18.08 -4.31
N LEU A 509 33.02 17.59 -5.19
CA LEU A 509 32.74 18.23 -6.48
C LEU A 509 32.17 19.64 -6.29
N GLU A 510 31.12 19.80 -5.48
CA GLU A 510 30.49 21.11 -5.25
C GLU A 510 31.43 22.13 -4.60
N GLU A 511 32.35 21.70 -3.73
CA GLU A 511 33.38 22.56 -3.14
C GLU A 511 34.35 23.14 -4.19
N ARG A 512 34.53 22.47 -5.33
CA ARG A 512 35.44 22.88 -6.42
C ARG A 512 34.73 23.59 -7.56
N THR A 513 33.51 23.15 -7.88
CA THR A 513 32.77 23.62 -9.06
C THR A 513 31.57 24.52 -8.72
N GLY A 514 31.26 24.69 -7.43
CA GLY A 514 29.95 25.17 -7.00
C GLY A 514 28.83 24.15 -7.32
N ARG A 515 27.57 24.57 -7.10
CA ARG A 515 26.39 23.75 -7.41
C ARG A 515 26.02 23.83 -8.89
N THR A 516 26.45 22.86 -9.67
CA THR A 516 26.14 22.74 -11.10
C THR A 516 24.85 21.94 -11.35
N GLU A 517 24.34 21.92 -12.59
CA GLU A 517 23.21 21.06 -12.95
C GLU A 517 23.51 19.56 -12.72
N ARG A 518 24.75 19.14 -12.95
CA ARG A 518 25.20 17.76 -12.71
C ARG A 518 25.16 17.40 -11.22
N THR A 519 25.65 18.27 -10.35
CA THR A 519 25.63 17.98 -8.91
C THR A 519 24.20 18.03 -8.35
N LYS A 520 23.32 18.89 -8.90
CA LYS A 520 21.87 18.86 -8.60
C LYS A 520 21.23 17.53 -9.03
N GLU A 521 21.53 17.01 -10.23
CA GLU A 521 21.06 15.70 -10.70
C GLU A 521 21.55 14.58 -9.77
N LEU A 522 22.82 14.61 -9.38
CA LEU A 522 23.42 13.64 -8.45
C LEU A 522 22.70 13.67 -7.09
N ARG A 523 22.46 14.85 -6.52
CA ARG A 523 21.70 15.00 -5.27
C ARG A 523 20.27 14.46 -5.38
N LYS A 524 19.59 14.66 -6.51
CA LYS A 524 18.25 14.08 -6.75
C LYS A 524 18.28 12.56 -6.69
N LEU A 525 19.29 11.90 -7.26
CA LEU A 525 19.43 10.44 -7.25
C LEU A 525 19.80 9.85 -5.88
N ILE A 526 20.62 10.56 -5.11
CA ILE A 526 21.00 10.14 -3.76
C ILE A 526 19.80 10.25 -2.81
N SER A 527 19.08 11.37 -2.88
CA SER A 527 17.95 11.70 -1.98
C SER A 527 16.67 10.90 -2.25
N LEU A 528 16.66 10.04 -3.27
CA LEU A 528 15.55 9.12 -3.53
C LEU A 528 15.18 8.34 -2.27
N ASP A 529 13.93 8.45 -1.82
CA ASP A 529 13.35 7.66 -0.72
C ASP A 529 13.02 6.21 -1.17
N ALA A 530 14.00 5.61 -1.85
CA ALA A 530 13.97 4.28 -2.42
C ALA A 530 15.34 3.60 -2.24
N TYR A 531 15.31 2.28 -2.21
CA TYR A 531 16.50 1.43 -2.21
C TYR A 531 16.46 0.48 -3.40
N LEU A 532 17.61 -0.11 -3.71
CA LEU A 532 17.78 -0.98 -4.86
C LEU A 532 17.70 -2.44 -4.42
N ASP A 533 16.63 -3.12 -4.81
CA ASP A 533 16.35 -4.49 -4.43
C ASP A 533 16.67 -5.47 -5.57
N PRO A 534 17.74 -6.28 -5.46
CA PRO A 534 18.14 -7.15 -6.56
C PRO A 534 17.18 -8.32 -6.73
N VAL A 535 16.78 -8.59 -7.98
CA VAL A 535 16.03 -9.77 -8.40
C VAL A 535 16.83 -11.04 -8.12
N LYS A 536 16.22 -11.98 -7.40
CA LYS A 536 16.79 -13.29 -7.07
C LYS A 536 16.29 -14.39 -7.97
N SER A 537 15.02 -14.38 -8.32
CA SER A 537 14.43 -15.34 -9.26
C SER A 537 13.20 -14.75 -9.93
N ILE A 538 12.93 -15.23 -11.13
CA ILE A 538 11.77 -14.90 -11.96
C ILE A 538 11.17 -16.23 -12.41
N ARG A 539 9.86 -16.40 -12.28
CA ARG A 539 9.16 -17.63 -12.68
C ARG A 539 7.82 -17.29 -13.31
N GLU A 540 7.46 -17.98 -14.37
CA GLU A 540 6.08 -17.97 -14.88
C GLU A 540 5.23 -18.86 -13.96
N ILE A 541 4.05 -18.36 -13.57
CA ILE A 541 3.08 -19.07 -12.74
C ILE A 541 1.69 -18.94 -13.34
N ALA A 542 0.82 -19.91 -13.04
CA ALA A 542 -0.58 -19.85 -13.43
C ALA A 542 -1.37 -18.83 -12.59
N SER A 543 -2.25 -18.09 -13.25
CA SER A 543 -3.27 -17.27 -12.60
C SER A 543 -4.34 -18.17 -11.97
N LYS A 544 -4.64 -17.98 -10.68
CA LYS A 544 -5.57 -18.84 -9.92
C LYS A 544 -7.03 -18.44 -10.07
N ASP A 545 -7.28 -17.14 -10.20
CA ASP A 545 -8.62 -16.58 -10.04
C ASP A 545 -9.33 -16.32 -11.37
N GLY A 546 -8.72 -16.67 -12.51
CA GLY A 546 -9.26 -16.43 -13.85
C GLY A 546 -9.36 -14.95 -14.25
N PHE A 547 -9.04 -14.03 -13.34
CA PHE A 547 -9.10 -12.59 -13.52
C PHE A 547 -7.82 -11.90 -13.08
N VAL A 548 -7.50 -10.80 -13.76
CA VAL A 548 -6.45 -9.84 -13.37
C VAL A 548 -7.08 -8.45 -13.23
N TYR A 549 -6.40 -7.61 -12.46
CA TYR A 549 -6.92 -6.33 -12.02
C TYR A 549 -5.96 -5.21 -12.40
N ASN A 550 -6.50 -4.03 -12.65
CA ASN A 550 -5.72 -2.84 -12.95
C ASN A 550 -6.36 -1.61 -12.32
N PHE A 551 -5.58 -0.56 -12.13
CA PHE A 551 -6.03 0.68 -11.51
C PHE A 551 -5.48 1.86 -12.31
N ASN A 552 -6.34 2.84 -12.60
CA ASN A 552 -5.88 4.12 -13.12
C ASN A 552 -5.65 5.07 -11.95
N ILE A 553 -4.40 5.50 -11.79
CA ILE A 553 -4.00 6.45 -10.76
C ILE A 553 -3.83 7.82 -11.40
N ALA A 554 -4.63 8.79 -10.99
CA ALA A 554 -4.52 10.16 -11.47
C ALA A 554 -3.15 10.76 -11.14
N GLU A 555 -2.69 11.66 -12.02
CA GLU A 555 -1.46 12.45 -11.96
C GLU A 555 -0.16 11.65 -12.05
N THR A 556 0.00 10.66 -11.18
CA THR A 556 1.25 9.94 -10.99
C THR A 556 1.37 8.69 -11.85
N HIS A 557 0.22 8.10 -12.24
CA HIS A 557 0.14 6.84 -12.99
C HIS A 557 0.99 5.71 -12.40
N LYS A 558 1.15 5.70 -11.07
CA LYS A 558 1.99 4.74 -10.33
C LYS A 558 1.31 4.40 -9.02
N TYR A 559 1.56 3.21 -8.51
CA TYR A 559 1.12 2.80 -7.18
C TYR A 559 2.12 1.80 -6.58
N ILE A 560 1.93 1.50 -5.30
CA ILE A 560 2.86 0.67 -4.52
C ILE A 560 2.14 -0.59 -3.99
N PRO A 561 1.92 -1.62 -4.83
CA PRO A 561 1.38 -2.90 -4.36
C PRO A 561 2.46 -3.69 -3.63
N GLU A 562 2.08 -4.36 -2.54
CA GLU A 562 2.95 -5.25 -1.74
C GLU A 562 4.31 -4.65 -1.31
N GLY A 563 4.44 -3.32 -1.39
CA GLY A 563 5.64 -2.57 -1.07
C GLY A 563 6.66 -2.38 -2.21
N ALA A 564 6.33 -2.56 -3.49
CA ALA A 564 7.23 -2.23 -4.62
C ALA A 564 6.60 -1.20 -5.58
N PHE A 565 7.41 -0.48 -6.35
CA PHE A 565 6.89 0.46 -7.36
C PHE A 565 6.41 -0.29 -8.61
N VAL A 566 5.19 -0.01 -9.04
CA VAL A 566 4.67 -0.49 -10.32
C VAL A 566 3.95 0.64 -11.07
N VAL A 567 3.89 0.53 -12.40
CA VAL A 567 3.13 1.45 -13.26
C VAL A 567 1.64 1.13 -13.21
N ALA A 568 0.80 2.16 -13.14
CA ALA A 568 -0.61 2.07 -13.52
C ALA A 568 -0.76 2.51 -14.97
N ASN A 569 -1.54 1.77 -15.77
CA ASN A 569 -1.78 2.17 -17.15
C ASN A 569 -2.55 3.48 -17.23
N CYS A 570 -2.01 4.43 -18.00
CA CYS A 570 -2.70 5.65 -18.37
C CYS A 570 -3.66 5.35 -19.53
N ASN A 571 -4.85 4.85 -19.20
CA ASN A 571 -5.96 4.65 -20.15
C ASN A 571 -7.09 5.67 -19.96
N GLY A 572 -6.85 6.74 -19.18
CA GLY A 572 -7.88 7.70 -18.81
C GLY A 572 -8.65 8.27 -20.01
N CYS A 573 -7.95 8.71 -21.06
CA CYS A 573 -8.59 9.31 -22.23
C CYS A 573 -9.47 8.30 -22.97
N THR A 574 -8.98 7.07 -23.14
CA THR A 574 -9.75 5.96 -23.72
C THR A 574 -11.01 5.67 -22.90
N LEU A 575 -10.90 5.72 -21.57
CA LEU A 575 -12.03 5.48 -20.68
C LEU A 575 -13.09 6.57 -20.75
N GLU A 576 -12.71 7.84 -20.81
CA GLU A 576 -13.69 8.92 -20.94
C GLU A 576 -14.43 8.82 -22.29
N VAL A 577 -13.77 8.29 -23.33
CA VAL A 577 -14.44 7.92 -24.58
C VAL A 577 -15.46 6.79 -24.35
N PHE A 578 -15.12 5.73 -23.60
CA PHE A 578 -16.09 4.67 -23.26
C PHE A 578 -17.22 5.15 -22.34
N ALA A 579 -16.92 6.07 -21.41
CA ALA A 579 -17.90 6.66 -20.52
C ALA A 579 -19.00 7.37 -21.30
N CYS A 580 -18.70 7.96 -22.46
CA CYS A 580 -19.71 8.55 -23.33
C CYS A 580 -20.85 7.57 -23.71
N PHE A 581 -20.57 6.26 -23.74
CA PHE A 581 -21.54 5.21 -24.09
C PHE A 581 -22.29 4.63 -22.89
N ASN A 582 -22.03 5.12 -21.67
CA ASN A 582 -22.80 4.71 -20.50
C ASN A 582 -24.22 5.32 -20.55
N PRO A 583 -25.18 4.80 -19.77
CA PRO A 583 -26.54 5.33 -19.74
C PRO A 583 -26.67 6.81 -19.33
N ARG A 584 -25.65 7.38 -18.66
CA ARG A 584 -25.66 8.77 -18.20
C ARG A 584 -25.44 9.76 -19.35
N TYR A 585 -24.54 9.45 -20.26
CA TYR A 585 -24.25 10.30 -21.43
C TYR A 585 -24.97 9.85 -22.69
N ASP A 586 -25.17 8.53 -22.82
CA ASP A 586 -25.88 7.82 -23.87
C ASP A 586 -25.68 8.46 -25.26
N VAL A 587 -24.44 8.44 -25.75
CA VAL A 587 -24.16 8.97 -27.09
C VAL A 587 -24.82 8.19 -28.22
N THR A 588 -25.37 7.01 -27.93
CA THR A 588 -26.07 6.21 -28.95
C THR A 588 -27.32 6.93 -29.46
N ARG A 589 -27.95 7.79 -28.63
CA ARG A 589 -29.05 8.68 -29.05
C ARG A 589 -28.64 9.70 -30.11
N PHE A 590 -27.35 10.01 -30.21
CA PHE A 590 -26.78 10.86 -31.26
C PHE A 590 -26.29 10.04 -32.48
N GLY A 591 -26.63 8.74 -32.54
CA GLY A 591 -26.24 7.84 -33.63
C GLY A 591 -24.80 7.33 -33.55
N MET A 592 -24.14 7.48 -32.40
CA MET A 592 -22.75 7.04 -32.23
C MET A 592 -22.69 5.60 -31.68
N GLU A 593 -21.91 4.71 -32.32
CA GLU A 593 -21.76 3.31 -31.90
C GLU A 593 -20.30 2.82 -31.95
N LEU A 594 -19.84 2.13 -30.92
CA LEU A 594 -18.51 1.49 -30.92
C LEU A 594 -18.44 0.27 -31.85
N LYS A 595 -17.37 0.12 -32.65
CA LYS A 595 -17.10 -1.14 -33.36
C LYS A 595 -15.66 -1.61 -33.28
N SER A 596 -15.50 -2.89 -33.54
CA SER A 596 -14.23 -3.60 -33.35
C SER A 596 -13.30 -3.54 -34.56
N SER A 597 -13.77 -3.09 -35.73
CA SER A 597 -13.02 -3.14 -37.00
C SER A 597 -12.98 -1.79 -37.72
N ALA A 598 -11.78 -1.39 -38.16
CA ALA A 598 -11.53 -0.09 -38.78
C ALA A 598 -12.24 0.00 -40.13
N LYS A 599 -12.35 -1.14 -40.81
CA LYS A 599 -13.08 -1.28 -42.08
C LYS A 599 -14.55 -0.93 -41.98
N HIS A 600 -15.09 -0.96 -40.76
CA HIS A 600 -16.46 -0.56 -40.54
C HIS A 600 -16.55 0.86 -40.01
N ALA A 601 -15.49 1.49 -39.52
CA ALA A 601 -15.53 2.74 -38.76
C ALA A 601 -15.40 4.01 -39.64
N ASP A 602 -16.17 5.05 -39.35
CA ASP A 602 -16.07 6.35 -40.06
C ASP A 602 -15.22 7.36 -39.30
N VAL A 603 -15.14 7.22 -37.97
CA VAL A 603 -14.31 8.06 -37.10
C VAL A 603 -13.31 7.20 -36.34
N LEU A 604 -12.03 7.52 -36.49
CA LEU A 604 -10.94 6.94 -35.71
C LEU A 604 -10.59 7.85 -34.54
N VAL A 605 -10.70 7.33 -33.32
CA VAL A 605 -10.26 8.05 -32.11
C VAL A 605 -8.90 7.58 -31.69
N ILE A 606 -8.00 8.53 -31.51
CA ILE A 606 -6.67 8.27 -31.01
C ILE A 606 -6.52 8.97 -29.66
N SER A 607 -6.46 8.16 -28.61
CA SER A 607 -6.49 8.62 -27.21
C SER A 607 -5.14 8.52 -26.50
N GLY A 608 -4.08 8.13 -27.21
CA GLY A 608 -2.77 7.82 -26.64
C GLY A 608 -1.59 8.22 -27.53
N ILE A 609 -0.38 7.97 -27.04
CA ILE A 609 0.85 8.32 -27.77
C ILE A 609 1.07 7.44 -29.00
N VAL A 610 1.71 8.01 -30.02
CA VAL A 610 2.31 7.27 -31.13
C VAL A 610 3.79 7.08 -30.85
N ASN A 611 4.23 5.83 -30.84
CA ASN A 611 5.63 5.45 -30.63
C ASN A 611 6.21 4.86 -31.91
N ARG A 612 7.55 4.82 -32.02
CA ARG A 612 8.24 4.36 -33.24
C ARG A 612 7.80 2.96 -33.70
N GLN A 613 7.41 2.08 -32.78
CA GLN A 613 6.99 0.71 -33.07
C GLN A 613 5.56 0.64 -33.64
N ASN A 614 4.66 1.53 -33.20
CA ASN A 614 3.24 1.47 -33.58
C ASN A 614 2.89 2.37 -34.77
N VAL A 615 3.78 3.27 -35.22
CA VAL A 615 3.57 4.14 -36.41
C VAL A 615 3.05 3.34 -37.62
N LYS A 616 3.74 2.25 -38.00
CA LYS A 616 3.36 1.45 -39.17
C LYS A 616 1.97 0.83 -39.01
N ARG A 617 1.64 0.37 -37.79
CA ARG A 617 0.32 -0.22 -37.48
C ARG A 617 -0.78 0.84 -37.54
N LEU A 618 -0.52 2.03 -37.00
CA LEU A 618 -1.46 3.15 -37.03
C LEU A 618 -1.77 3.57 -38.47
N LYS A 619 -0.75 3.74 -39.32
CA LYS A 619 -0.94 4.05 -40.75
C LYS A 619 -1.75 2.98 -41.48
N LYS A 620 -1.50 1.69 -41.18
CA LYS A 620 -2.28 0.58 -41.76
C LYS A 620 -3.75 0.64 -41.35
N ILE A 621 -4.04 0.89 -40.08
CA ILE A 621 -5.42 1.01 -39.57
C ILE A 621 -6.13 2.21 -40.17
N TYR A 622 -5.45 3.36 -40.23
CA TYR A 622 -5.99 4.55 -40.89
C TYR A 622 -6.30 4.30 -42.38
N GLY A 623 -5.43 3.57 -43.08
CA GLY A 623 -5.67 3.15 -44.47
C GLY A 623 -6.80 2.14 -44.65
N GLN A 624 -7.25 1.47 -43.59
CA GLN A 624 -8.36 0.52 -43.62
C GLN A 624 -9.72 1.17 -43.39
N LEU A 625 -9.77 2.44 -42.97
CA LEU A 625 -11.04 3.15 -42.77
C LEU A 625 -11.70 3.43 -44.13
N PRO A 626 -13.02 3.18 -44.27
CA PRO A 626 -13.81 3.58 -45.43
C PRO A 626 -13.80 5.11 -45.59
N GLU A 627 -13.91 5.57 -46.84
CA GLU A 627 -14.12 6.99 -47.11
C GLU A 627 -15.61 7.34 -46.98
N PRO A 628 -15.97 8.49 -46.37
CA PRO A 628 -15.07 9.49 -45.80
C PRO A 628 -14.56 9.10 -44.40
N LYS A 629 -13.23 9.06 -44.22
CA LYS A 629 -12.62 8.78 -42.90
C LYS A 629 -12.27 10.05 -42.14
N ARG A 630 -12.55 10.06 -40.84
CA ARG A 630 -12.26 11.17 -39.91
C ARG A 630 -11.41 10.70 -38.74
N VAL A 631 -10.61 11.59 -38.16
CA VAL A 631 -9.70 11.31 -37.05
C VAL A 631 -9.88 12.35 -35.95
N VAL A 632 -10.10 11.87 -34.72
CA VAL A 632 -10.18 12.71 -33.53
C VAL A 632 -9.05 12.34 -32.56
N ALA A 633 -8.19 13.30 -32.23
CA ALA A 633 -7.15 13.13 -31.21
C ALA A 633 -7.70 13.53 -29.84
N VAL A 634 -7.75 12.58 -28.90
CA VAL A 634 -8.33 12.76 -27.57
C VAL A 634 -7.26 12.72 -26.49
N GLY A 635 -7.10 13.85 -25.81
CA GLY A 635 -6.23 14.02 -24.66
C GLY A 635 -4.78 14.38 -24.99
N ALA A 636 -4.07 14.88 -23.97
CA ALA A 636 -2.74 15.49 -24.11
C ALA A 636 -1.72 14.57 -24.79
N CYS A 637 -1.77 13.26 -24.53
CA CYS A 637 -0.87 12.30 -25.15
C CYS A 637 -1.01 12.22 -26.68
N ALA A 638 -2.25 12.30 -27.20
CA ALA A 638 -2.51 12.28 -28.64
C ALA A 638 -2.28 13.67 -29.27
N VAL A 639 -2.70 14.73 -28.58
CA VAL A 639 -2.71 16.11 -29.09
C VAL A 639 -1.32 16.75 -29.09
N THR A 640 -0.50 16.53 -28.05
CA THR A 640 0.84 17.16 -27.93
C THR A 640 1.96 16.17 -27.64
N GLY A 641 1.62 14.93 -27.28
CA GLY A 641 2.55 13.98 -26.68
C GLY A 641 2.53 13.92 -25.16
N GLY A 642 1.93 14.93 -24.52
CA GLY A 642 1.73 14.98 -23.07
C GLY A 642 3.03 14.74 -22.30
N LEU A 643 2.95 13.87 -21.28
CA LEU A 643 4.09 13.51 -20.42
C LEU A 643 5.25 12.83 -21.15
N TYR A 644 5.06 12.39 -22.39
CA TYR A 644 6.07 11.68 -23.17
C TYR A 644 6.84 12.58 -24.13
N GLN A 645 6.49 13.88 -24.21
CA GLN A 645 7.12 14.83 -25.13
C GLN A 645 8.66 14.84 -24.94
N GLY A 646 9.40 14.65 -26.03
CA GLY A 646 10.86 14.54 -26.01
C GLY A 646 11.41 13.14 -25.64
N SER A 647 10.55 12.15 -25.37
CA SER A 647 10.98 10.76 -25.17
C SER A 647 11.55 10.17 -26.45
N TYR A 648 12.68 9.45 -26.36
CA TYR A 648 13.29 8.71 -27.47
C TYR A 648 12.29 7.79 -28.20
N SER A 649 11.35 7.20 -27.47
CA SER A 649 10.38 6.25 -28.00
C SER A 649 9.23 6.90 -28.79
N GLN A 650 8.95 8.18 -28.55
CA GLN A 650 7.83 8.89 -29.14
C GLN A 650 8.20 9.49 -30.50
N VAL A 651 7.23 9.58 -31.42
CA VAL A 651 7.40 10.25 -32.72
C VAL A 651 6.79 11.66 -32.77
N GLY A 652 6.19 12.11 -31.66
CA GLY A 652 5.47 13.38 -31.55
C GLY A 652 3.96 13.18 -31.44
N PRO A 653 3.17 14.26 -31.61
CA PRO A 653 1.71 14.17 -31.64
C PRO A 653 1.21 13.39 -32.86
N VAL A 654 -0.06 12.98 -32.81
CA VAL A 654 -0.67 12.08 -33.81
C VAL A 654 -0.69 12.68 -35.21
N ASP A 655 -0.86 13.99 -35.30
CA ASP A 655 -0.90 14.80 -36.53
C ASP A 655 0.40 14.74 -37.35
N LYS A 656 1.53 14.38 -36.73
CA LYS A 656 2.79 14.10 -37.44
C LYS A 656 2.78 12.76 -38.19
N VAL A 657 1.80 11.89 -37.93
CA VAL A 657 1.76 10.51 -38.45
C VAL A 657 0.59 10.28 -39.40
N ILE A 658 -0.60 10.76 -39.05
CA ILE A 658 -1.81 10.73 -39.87
C ILE A 658 -2.57 12.06 -39.71
N PRO A 659 -3.39 12.50 -40.68
CA PRO A 659 -4.16 13.73 -40.54
C PRO A 659 -5.18 13.61 -39.39
N VAL A 660 -5.34 14.70 -38.63
CA VAL A 660 -6.28 14.83 -37.51
C VAL A 660 -7.26 15.95 -37.81
N ASP A 661 -8.55 15.66 -37.73
CA ASP A 661 -9.62 16.62 -38.03
C ASP A 661 -10.03 17.44 -36.79
N VAL A 662 -10.07 16.81 -35.62
CA VAL A 662 -10.45 17.47 -34.35
C VAL A 662 -9.53 17.06 -33.20
N TYR A 663 -9.20 18.02 -32.36
CA TYR A 663 -8.41 17.83 -31.14
C TYR A 663 -9.29 18.07 -29.91
N VAL A 664 -9.27 17.14 -28.97
CA VAL A 664 -9.97 17.25 -27.68
C VAL A 664 -8.93 17.26 -26.55
N PRO A 665 -8.52 18.44 -26.04
CA PRO A 665 -7.49 18.53 -25.00
C PRO A 665 -7.98 18.05 -23.63
N GLY A 666 -7.07 17.52 -22.81
CA GLY A 666 -7.34 17.05 -21.43
C GLY A 666 -6.51 15.83 -21.01
N CYS A 667 -6.44 15.50 -19.72
CA CYS A 667 -5.70 14.32 -19.21
C CYS A 667 -6.37 13.68 -17.97
N PRO A 668 -7.53 13.01 -18.13
CA PRO A 668 -8.28 12.88 -19.39
C PRO A 668 -9.25 14.06 -19.64
N PRO A 669 -9.71 14.29 -20.88
CA PRO A 669 -10.80 15.22 -21.17
C PRO A 669 -12.12 14.72 -20.57
N ARG A 670 -13.04 15.63 -20.22
CA ARG A 670 -14.37 15.21 -19.72
C ARG A 670 -15.21 14.58 -20.84
N PRO A 671 -16.15 13.65 -20.54
CA PRO A 671 -17.02 13.04 -21.54
C PRO A 671 -17.75 14.07 -22.40
N GLU A 672 -18.26 15.14 -21.82
CA GLU A 672 -18.98 16.19 -22.56
C GLU A 672 -18.09 16.86 -23.60
N SER A 673 -16.80 17.07 -23.29
CA SER A 673 -15.82 17.62 -24.23
C SER A 673 -15.50 16.65 -25.37
N ILE A 674 -15.49 15.34 -25.06
CA ILE A 674 -15.31 14.29 -26.07
C ILE A 674 -16.51 14.25 -27.00
N ILE A 675 -17.73 14.23 -26.46
CA ILE A 675 -18.99 14.22 -27.22
C ILE A 675 -19.08 15.43 -28.14
N ASP A 676 -18.77 16.63 -27.63
CA ASP A 676 -18.80 17.85 -28.43
C ASP A 676 -17.72 17.84 -29.52
N GLY A 677 -16.49 17.38 -29.20
CA GLY A 677 -15.42 17.24 -30.20
C GLY A 677 -15.79 16.26 -31.32
N ILE A 678 -16.39 15.14 -30.97
CA ILE A 678 -16.90 14.17 -31.93
C ILE A 678 -18.01 14.79 -32.80
N ARG A 679 -18.97 15.48 -32.19
CA ARG A 679 -20.07 16.11 -32.92
C ARG A 679 -19.56 17.17 -33.90
N LYS A 680 -18.62 18.01 -33.48
CA LYS A 680 -17.93 18.98 -34.34
C LYS A 680 -17.22 18.31 -35.52
N CYS A 681 -16.57 17.17 -35.27
CA CYS A 681 -15.95 16.37 -36.33
C CYS A 681 -16.97 15.90 -37.35
N LEU A 682 -18.17 15.53 -36.89
CA LEU A 682 -19.26 15.09 -37.77
C LEU A 682 -19.86 16.24 -38.60
N ASP A 683 -20.02 17.42 -37.99
CA ASP A 683 -20.68 18.60 -38.57
C ASP A 683 -19.77 19.42 -39.51
N ALA A 684 -18.45 19.26 -39.42
CA ALA A 684 -17.50 20.01 -40.25
C ALA A 684 -17.70 19.72 -41.76
N LYS A 685 -18.07 20.76 -42.53
CA LYS A 685 -18.05 20.78 -44.00
C LYS A 685 -16.60 20.91 -44.49
N ARG A 686 -16.23 20.12 -45.49
CA ARG A 686 -14.87 20.06 -46.05
C ARG A 686 -14.49 21.42 -46.65
N ASN A 687 -13.52 22.12 -46.06
CA ASN A 687 -12.65 23.02 -46.83
C ASN A 687 -11.42 22.19 -47.18
N ARG A 688 -11.35 21.72 -48.43
CA ARG A 688 -10.17 21.05 -48.98
C ARG A 688 -9.12 22.08 -49.34
#